data_AF-A0AAX6RL71-F1
#
_entry.id   AF-A0AAX6RL71-F1
#
_cell.length_a   1.000
_cell.length_b   1.000
_cell.length_c   1.000
_cell.angle_alpha   90.00
_cell.angle_beta   90.00
_cell.angle_gamma   90.00
#
_symmetry.space_group_name_H-M   'P 1'
#
loop_
_entity.id
_entity.type
_entity.pdbx_description
1 polymer ?
#
loop_
_entity_poly.entity_id
_entity_poly.type
_entity_poly.pdbx_seq_one_letter_code
_entity_poly.pdbx_strand_id
1 'polypeptide(L)'
;MHLQPGTDLLKSEYPVIQLFALKMLGVITNDKKSQAMLRDSQGLDHLIKILDTKELNDLHIEALSVVANCLEDMDSILLIRQTGGLKKLLAFAENSTIPDIQKNAAKAIAKAAYDSESRKLFHEQEVEKCLVTLLGSESDGTQVAASQAISAMCGNAGSQDFFNTQGIPQLVRLLKSDNEEVQEAAALALASLTTCNPANANAAAEADALGPLTSTLSSKRDGAVANAATVLMNMAMQEPLRAAVQSQDVLQALIGPLGSANTVVQSKAALAVATTVCDVEARAELRNRGGLEPLVELLHSKNDEVRRHASYAIMVCAGDELTATELYRLGALDILEEISLSVRRKNKFSEAAYNKLLNHNLSLKYSQTGYLSSSNIISDGFYDYGRINPGTKLLPLKELCLQEPSDRRAVLLINNESVDGSLLMEDKSSDLSYRRSISSSSSLRRASKEKTTSLFSTGFGSPTELKSEPTSGRNTVLSKSATKEKGPRKGRGKKEEEKVKEEEEVLAIPKLTGESSPEKEWYPPPDPHFCTYVYDVTRSILPVTNVKEQVEVLAKYVAEKMGGKIPKDKLPDFSWELHISELKFQLKSNVIPIGYIKKGIFYHRALLFKALADKIGVGCSLVRGEYGRAWNEVKLLDPSWKGVTGAFSAPETWIVDLMFHPGALMKSGGREANLYQFL
;
A
#
# COMPACT_ATOMS: atom_id res chain seq x y z
N MET A 1 -36.58 34.96 11.90
CA MET A 1 -37.87 34.90 11.16
C MET A 1 -38.77 33.95 11.93
N HIS A 2 -40.03 34.31 12.21
CA HIS A 2 -40.96 33.40 12.88
C HIS A 2 -41.60 32.49 11.82
N LEU A 3 -41.61 31.17 12.05
CA LEU A 3 -42.27 30.21 11.13
C LEU A 3 -43.80 30.24 11.23
N GLN A 4 -44.32 30.69 12.36
CA GLN A 4 -45.72 30.60 12.77
C GLN A 4 -46.73 31.12 11.72
N PRO A 5 -46.50 32.25 11.01
CA PRO A 5 -47.37 32.67 9.92
C PRO A 5 -47.46 31.64 8.77
N GLY A 6 -46.36 30.97 8.43
CA GLY A 6 -46.36 29.93 7.38
C GLY A 6 -47.22 28.73 7.75
N THR A 7 -47.20 28.32 9.02
CA THR A 7 -48.01 27.21 9.54
C THR A 7 -49.48 27.53 9.73
N ASP A 8 -49.82 28.80 9.96
CA ASP A 8 -51.22 29.23 10.00
C ASP A 8 -51.79 29.45 8.59
N LEU A 9 -50.96 29.82 7.60
CA LEU A 9 -51.38 29.86 6.19
C LEU A 9 -51.69 28.47 5.60
N LEU A 10 -51.07 27.38 6.12
CA LEU A 10 -51.48 26.00 5.79
C LEU A 10 -52.93 25.66 6.20
N LYS A 11 -53.52 26.43 7.13
CA LYS A 11 -54.90 26.25 7.61
C LYS A 11 -55.91 27.07 6.82
N SER A 12 -55.47 27.83 5.81
CA SER A 12 -56.34 28.66 4.98
C SER A 12 -57.31 27.81 4.16
N GLU A 13 -58.55 28.28 3.99
CA GLU A 13 -59.56 27.60 3.15
C GLU A 13 -59.26 27.69 1.64
N TYR A 14 -58.26 28.49 1.24
CA TYR A 14 -57.91 28.72 -0.16
C TYR A 14 -56.65 27.92 -0.57
N PRO A 15 -56.75 26.92 -1.48
CA PRO A 15 -55.60 26.11 -1.91
C PRO A 15 -54.44 26.93 -2.48
N VAL A 16 -54.70 28.07 -3.13
CA VAL A 16 -53.65 28.98 -3.61
C VAL A 16 -52.79 29.54 -2.47
N ILE A 17 -53.40 29.85 -1.32
CA ILE A 17 -52.68 30.33 -0.13
C ILE A 17 -51.89 29.20 0.51
N GLN A 18 -52.47 27.99 0.59
CA GLN A 18 -51.76 26.79 1.01
C GLN A 18 -50.53 26.51 0.11
N LEU A 19 -50.67 26.62 -1.21
CA LEU A 19 -49.57 26.44 -2.17
C LEU A 19 -48.42 27.44 -1.98
N PHE A 20 -48.73 28.72 -1.77
CA PHE A 20 -47.70 29.73 -1.46
C PHE A 20 -47.02 29.45 -0.11
N ALA A 21 -47.76 29.01 0.90
CA ALA A 21 -47.20 28.59 2.18
C ALA A 21 -46.27 27.37 2.03
N LEU A 22 -46.69 26.35 1.28
CA LEU A 22 -45.88 25.15 0.99
C LEU A 22 -44.60 25.50 0.22
N LYS A 23 -44.66 26.41 -0.76
CA LYS A 23 -43.48 26.89 -1.49
C LYS A 23 -42.50 27.64 -0.59
N MET A 24 -43.00 28.49 0.31
CA MET A 24 -42.18 29.16 1.32
C MET A 24 -41.54 28.15 2.29
N LEU A 25 -42.33 27.19 2.79
CA LEU A 25 -41.87 26.12 3.68
C LEU A 25 -40.80 25.25 3.02
N GLY A 26 -40.95 24.91 1.73
CA GLY A 26 -39.98 24.11 0.98
C GLY A 26 -38.60 24.77 0.84
N VAL A 27 -38.54 26.10 0.87
CA VAL A 27 -37.27 26.86 0.89
C VAL A 27 -36.67 26.92 2.31
N ILE A 28 -37.47 27.22 3.33
CA ILE A 28 -36.92 27.43 4.69
C ILE A 28 -36.64 26.12 5.45
N THR A 29 -37.31 25.01 5.13
CA THR A 29 -37.05 23.68 5.75
C THR A 29 -35.73 23.03 5.34
N ASN A 30 -34.92 23.68 4.49
CA ASN A 30 -33.52 23.30 4.30
C ASN A 30 -32.63 23.70 5.51
N ASP A 31 -33.15 24.50 6.46
CA ASP A 31 -32.54 24.76 7.77
C ASP A 31 -33.16 23.89 8.87
N LYS A 32 -32.31 23.24 9.67
CA LYS A 32 -32.73 22.35 10.77
C LYS A 32 -33.52 23.05 11.86
N LYS A 33 -33.24 24.33 12.15
CA LYS A 33 -34.01 25.09 13.14
C LYS A 33 -35.45 25.34 12.66
N SER A 34 -35.62 25.56 11.35
CA SER A 34 -36.92 25.69 10.69
C SER A 34 -37.67 24.35 10.63
N GLN A 35 -36.98 23.22 10.43
CA GLN A 35 -37.58 21.88 10.54
C GLN A 35 -38.15 21.63 11.95
N ALA A 36 -37.39 21.94 13.01
CA ALA A 36 -37.85 21.81 14.40
C ALA A 36 -39.05 22.72 14.71
N MET A 37 -38.99 24.00 14.32
CA MET A 37 -40.12 24.92 14.49
C MET A 37 -41.40 24.45 13.78
N LEU A 38 -41.28 23.76 12.64
CA LEU A 38 -42.42 23.21 11.90
C LEU A 38 -43.01 21.95 12.57
N ARG A 39 -42.20 21.19 13.31
CA ARG A 39 -42.66 20.10 14.18
C ARG A 39 -43.42 20.66 15.39
N ASP A 40 -42.80 21.59 16.12
CA ASP A 40 -43.36 22.18 17.34
C ASP A 40 -44.72 22.86 17.11
N SER A 41 -44.96 23.39 15.91
CA SER A 41 -46.20 24.05 15.50
C SER A 41 -47.28 23.11 14.93
N GLN A 42 -47.16 21.79 15.08
CA GLN A 42 -48.03 20.77 14.46
C GLN A 42 -48.11 20.86 12.92
N GLY A 43 -47.08 21.42 12.28
CA GLY A 43 -47.05 21.60 10.83
C GLY A 43 -46.93 20.28 10.06
N LEU A 44 -46.22 19.30 10.63
CA LEU A 44 -46.11 17.95 10.07
C LEU A 44 -47.47 17.24 10.02
N ASP A 45 -48.31 17.38 11.05
CA ASP A 45 -49.66 16.81 11.06
C ASP A 45 -50.56 17.45 9.99
N HIS A 46 -50.43 18.76 9.78
CA HIS A 46 -51.14 19.48 8.71
C HIS A 46 -50.66 19.05 7.32
N LEU A 47 -49.36 18.80 7.13
CA LEU A 47 -48.81 18.27 5.88
C LEU A 47 -49.32 16.86 5.59
N ILE A 48 -49.36 15.97 6.59
CA ILE A 48 -49.95 14.63 6.44
C ILE A 48 -51.45 14.73 6.11
N LYS A 49 -52.19 15.66 6.72
CA LYS A 49 -53.61 15.90 6.40
C LYS A 49 -53.83 16.41 4.97
N ILE A 50 -52.96 17.27 4.45
CA ILE A 50 -53.00 17.70 3.03
C ILE A 50 -52.81 16.48 2.12
N LEU A 51 -51.86 15.61 2.44
CA LEU A 51 -51.59 14.37 1.70
C LEU A 51 -52.70 13.32 1.80
N ASP A 52 -53.48 13.30 2.88
CA ASP A 52 -54.69 12.47 3.00
C ASP A 52 -55.87 12.99 2.14
N THR A 53 -55.87 14.28 1.82
CA THR A 53 -56.99 14.95 1.13
C THR A 53 -56.80 14.87 -0.38
N LYS A 54 -57.63 14.07 -1.07
CA LYS A 54 -57.51 13.81 -2.52
C LYS A 54 -57.80 15.05 -3.36
N GLU A 55 -58.63 15.92 -2.83
CA GLU A 55 -59.06 17.21 -3.38
C GLU A 55 -57.94 18.27 -3.34
N LEU A 56 -56.81 17.97 -2.69
CA LEU A 56 -55.61 18.81 -2.60
C LEU A 56 -54.41 18.21 -3.36
N ASN A 57 -54.67 17.36 -4.36
CA ASN A 57 -53.66 16.75 -5.24
C ASN A 57 -52.69 17.78 -5.84
N ASP A 58 -53.19 18.97 -6.23
CA ASP A 58 -52.38 20.10 -6.71
C ASP A 58 -51.33 20.61 -5.71
N LEU A 59 -51.44 20.22 -4.43
CA LEU A 59 -50.53 20.58 -3.35
C LEU A 59 -49.61 19.44 -2.92
N HIS A 60 -49.84 18.21 -3.41
CA HIS A 60 -49.12 17.02 -2.93
C HIS A 60 -47.63 17.04 -3.30
N ILE A 61 -47.26 17.66 -4.43
CA ILE A 61 -45.85 17.81 -4.85
C ILE A 61 -45.06 18.61 -3.81
N GLU A 62 -45.48 19.82 -3.49
CA GLU A 62 -44.81 20.68 -2.52
C GLU A 62 -44.97 20.18 -1.09
N ALA A 63 -46.12 19.58 -0.71
CA ALA A 63 -46.29 18.97 0.60
C ALA A 63 -45.31 17.80 0.83
N LEU A 64 -45.15 16.90 -0.15
CA LEU A 64 -44.11 15.86 -0.10
C LEU A 64 -42.69 16.44 -0.05
N SER A 65 -42.43 17.55 -0.75
CA SER A 65 -41.11 18.22 -0.70
C SER A 65 -40.79 18.76 0.70
N VAL A 66 -41.77 19.38 1.37
CA VAL A 66 -41.62 19.88 2.76
C VAL A 66 -41.45 18.73 3.74
N VAL A 67 -42.24 17.65 3.62
CA VAL A 67 -42.08 16.43 4.44
C VAL A 67 -40.71 15.79 4.22
N ALA A 68 -40.26 15.65 2.97
CA ALA A 68 -38.93 15.15 2.64
C ALA A 68 -37.81 16.01 3.23
N ASN A 69 -37.98 17.33 3.32
CA ASN A 69 -36.98 18.17 3.98
C ASN A 69 -36.93 17.93 5.50
N CYS A 70 -38.07 17.76 6.16
CA CYS A 70 -38.14 17.58 7.62
C CYS A 70 -37.68 16.21 8.13
N LEU A 71 -37.59 15.20 7.26
CA LEU A 71 -37.14 13.83 7.61
C LEU A 71 -35.61 13.69 7.79
N GLU A 72 -34.87 14.80 7.93
CA GLU A 72 -33.46 14.81 8.37
C GLU A 72 -33.29 14.77 9.90
N ASP A 73 -34.39 14.86 10.64
CA ASP A 73 -34.44 14.96 12.09
C ASP A 73 -35.20 13.75 12.68
N MET A 74 -34.65 13.18 13.76
CA MET A 74 -35.15 11.93 14.33
C MET A 74 -36.55 12.06 14.95
N ASP A 75 -36.88 13.19 15.59
CA ASP A 75 -38.21 13.38 16.17
C ASP A 75 -39.26 13.54 15.06
N SER A 76 -38.91 14.21 13.95
CA SER A 76 -39.74 14.29 12.76
C SER A 76 -40.00 12.91 12.15
N ILE A 77 -38.97 12.05 12.05
CA ILE A 77 -39.14 10.66 11.61
C ILE A 77 -40.06 9.88 12.58
N LEU A 78 -39.87 10.03 13.89
CA LEU A 78 -40.71 9.38 14.91
C LEU A 78 -42.19 9.80 14.80
N LEU A 79 -42.49 11.09 14.62
CA LEU A 79 -43.85 11.60 14.44
C LEU A 79 -44.50 11.09 13.14
N ILE A 80 -43.75 11.11 12.03
CA ILE A 80 -44.22 10.60 10.72
C ILE A 80 -44.42 9.07 10.76
N ARG A 81 -43.66 8.35 11.60
CA ARG A 81 -43.85 6.92 11.86
C ARG A 81 -45.11 6.65 12.70
N GLN A 82 -45.32 7.41 13.77
CA GLN A 82 -46.51 7.28 14.66
C GLN A 82 -47.83 7.63 13.96
N THR A 83 -47.83 8.64 13.08
CA THR A 83 -49.00 9.05 12.29
C THR A 83 -49.28 8.14 11.07
N GLY A 84 -48.50 7.06 10.90
CA GLY A 84 -48.61 6.15 9.75
C GLY A 84 -48.15 6.74 8.42
N GLY A 85 -47.57 7.95 8.43
CA GLY A 85 -47.12 8.70 7.26
C GLY A 85 -46.12 7.93 6.38
N LEU A 86 -45.27 7.09 6.96
CA LEU A 86 -44.34 6.24 6.18
C LEU A 86 -45.05 5.31 5.18
N LYS A 87 -46.23 4.76 5.53
CA LYS A 87 -47.03 3.94 4.59
C LYS A 87 -47.65 4.81 3.48
N LYS A 88 -47.98 6.08 3.77
CA LYS A 88 -48.48 7.05 2.79
C LYS A 88 -47.38 7.45 1.80
N LEU A 89 -46.15 7.69 2.28
CA LEU A 89 -44.99 7.96 1.41
C LEU A 89 -44.76 6.83 0.40
N LEU A 90 -44.83 5.57 0.84
CA LEU A 90 -44.76 4.42 -0.06
C LEU A 90 -45.93 4.42 -1.07
N ALA A 91 -47.17 4.64 -0.61
CA ALA A 91 -48.32 4.69 -1.50
C ALA A 91 -48.18 5.77 -2.59
N PHE A 92 -47.63 6.95 -2.28
CA PHE A 92 -47.32 8.00 -3.26
C PHE A 92 -46.17 7.63 -4.21
N ALA A 93 -45.16 6.90 -3.73
CA ALA A 93 -44.05 6.42 -4.55
C ALA A 93 -44.50 5.33 -5.56
N GLU A 94 -45.40 4.43 -5.14
CA GLU A 94 -45.88 3.30 -5.95
C GLU A 94 -47.05 3.67 -6.89
N ASN A 95 -48.05 4.41 -6.40
CA ASN A 95 -49.35 4.55 -7.10
C ASN A 95 -49.49 5.88 -7.87
N SER A 96 -48.55 6.82 -7.74
CA SER A 96 -48.59 8.07 -8.50
C SER A 96 -48.09 7.88 -9.93
N THR A 97 -48.79 8.49 -10.89
CA THR A 97 -48.32 8.65 -12.28
C THR A 97 -47.51 9.93 -12.50
N ILE A 98 -47.42 10.82 -11.51
CA ILE A 98 -46.73 12.12 -11.62
C ILE A 98 -45.28 11.97 -11.13
N PRO A 99 -44.26 12.18 -11.99
CA PRO A 99 -42.86 11.92 -11.62
C PRO A 99 -42.36 12.74 -10.43
N ASP A 100 -42.73 14.02 -10.29
CA ASP A 100 -42.32 14.85 -9.14
C ASP A 100 -42.92 14.38 -7.81
N ILE A 101 -44.11 13.75 -7.83
CA ILE A 101 -44.68 13.08 -6.64
C ILE A 101 -43.85 11.84 -6.31
N GLN A 102 -43.57 10.97 -7.29
CA GLN A 102 -42.75 9.76 -7.09
C GLN A 102 -41.36 10.12 -6.54
N LYS A 103 -40.70 11.12 -7.13
CA LYS A 103 -39.40 11.70 -6.73
C LYS A 103 -39.42 12.24 -5.30
N ASN A 104 -40.39 13.09 -4.94
CA ASN A 104 -40.45 13.66 -3.60
C ASN A 104 -40.81 12.60 -2.54
N ALA A 105 -41.66 11.62 -2.88
CA ALA A 105 -41.95 10.47 -2.04
C ALA A 105 -40.72 9.57 -1.83
N ALA A 106 -40.00 9.21 -2.89
CA ALA A 106 -38.75 8.44 -2.81
C ALA A 106 -37.66 9.18 -2.03
N LYS A 107 -37.53 10.51 -2.19
CA LYS A 107 -36.63 11.36 -1.39
C LYS A 107 -37.00 11.36 0.11
N ALA A 108 -38.30 11.34 0.43
CA ALA A 108 -38.78 11.22 1.79
C ALA A 108 -38.48 9.83 2.39
N ILE A 109 -38.70 8.76 1.61
CA ILE A 109 -38.34 7.37 1.98
C ILE A 109 -36.84 7.26 2.25
N ALA A 110 -35.99 7.79 1.37
CA ALA A 110 -34.54 7.76 1.51
C ALA A 110 -34.04 8.35 2.83
N LYS A 111 -34.63 9.48 3.25
CA LYS A 111 -34.28 10.15 4.51
C LYS A 111 -34.86 9.44 5.73
N ALA A 112 -36.12 9.00 5.69
CA ALA A 112 -36.69 8.20 6.75
C ALA A 112 -35.93 6.87 6.96
N ALA A 113 -35.40 6.28 5.89
CA ALA A 113 -34.61 5.04 5.92
C ALA A 113 -33.23 5.17 6.61
N TYR A 114 -32.81 6.34 7.11
CA TYR A 114 -31.69 6.41 8.05
C TYR A 114 -32.05 5.80 9.43
N ASP A 115 -33.31 5.85 9.85
CA ASP A 115 -33.81 5.16 11.06
C ASP A 115 -33.95 3.65 10.84
N SER A 116 -33.50 2.84 11.80
CA SER A 116 -33.53 1.37 11.69
C SER A 116 -34.94 0.79 11.71
N GLU A 117 -35.84 1.39 12.48
CA GLU A 117 -37.22 0.88 12.59
C GLU A 117 -38.06 1.28 11.38
N SER A 118 -37.78 2.45 10.79
CA SER A 118 -38.34 2.85 9.49
C SER A 118 -37.90 1.90 8.37
N ARG A 119 -36.63 1.46 8.34
CA ARG A 119 -36.19 0.42 7.38
C ARG A 119 -36.89 -0.93 7.56
N LYS A 120 -37.22 -1.33 8.80
CA LYS A 120 -38.04 -2.54 9.04
C LYS A 120 -39.45 -2.35 8.49
N LEU A 121 -40.13 -1.27 8.86
CA LEU A 121 -41.49 -0.99 8.40
C LEU A 121 -41.61 -0.83 6.88
N PHE A 122 -40.58 -0.28 6.22
CA PHE A 122 -40.54 -0.21 4.76
C PHE A 122 -40.33 -1.60 4.11
N HIS A 123 -39.48 -2.45 4.68
CA HIS A 123 -39.28 -3.84 4.21
C HIS A 123 -40.52 -4.71 4.42
N GLU A 124 -41.19 -4.59 5.57
CA GLU A 124 -42.51 -5.20 5.87
C GLU A 124 -43.62 -4.77 4.89
N GLN A 125 -43.35 -3.76 4.05
CA GLN A 125 -44.27 -3.18 3.07
C GLN A 125 -43.79 -3.33 1.62
N GLU A 126 -42.79 -4.19 1.34
CA GLU A 126 -42.21 -4.41 -0.01
C GLU A 126 -41.64 -3.15 -0.69
N VAL A 127 -41.06 -2.20 0.08
CA VAL A 127 -40.49 -0.95 -0.48
C VAL A 127 -39.51 -1.21 -1.63
N GLU A 128 -38.77 -2.31 -1.59
CA GLU A 128 -37.70 -2.63 -2.52
C GLU A 128 -38.22 -2.81 -3.94
N LYS A 129 -39.40 -3.42 -4.08
CA LYS A 129 -40.13 -3.61 -5.34
C LYS A 129 -40.60 -2.29 -5.94
N CYS A 130 -41.10 -1.37 -5.10
CA CYS A 130 -41.43 0.00 -5.50
C CYS A 130 -40.17 0.74 -5.98
N LEU A 131 -39.08 0.71 -5.20
CA LEU A 131 -37.84 1.40 -5.53
C LEU A 131 -37.18 0.87 -6.81
N VAL A 132 -37.14 -0.45 -7.03
CA VAL A 132 -36.67 -1.05 -8.28
C VAL A 132 -37.53 -0.63 -9.48
N THR A 133 -38.85 -0.53 -9.30
CA THR A 133 -39.75 -0.02 -10.34
C THR A 133 -39.44 1.44 -10.68
N LEU A 134 -39.12 2.27 -9.67
CA LEU A 134 -38.75 3.68 -9.87
C LEU A 134 -37.37 3.88 -10.53
N LEU A 135 -36.44 2.92 -10.43
CA LEU A 135 -35.22 2.88 -11.28
C LEU A 135 -35.55 2.69 -12.78
N GLY A 136 -36.76 2.24 -13.10
CA GLY A 136 -37.30 2.12 -14.45
C GLY A 136 -37.97 3.38 -15.00
N SER A 137 -38.14 4.43 -14.19
CA SER A 137 -38.83 5.67 -14.59
C SER A 137 -38.05 6.46 -15.65
N GLU A 138 -38.75 7.17 -16.53
CA GLU A 138 -38.15 8.10 -17.51
C GLU A 138 -37.63 9.41 -16.86
N SER A 139 -37.94 9.64 -15.58
CA SER A 139 -37.52 10.82 -14.83
C SER A 139 -36.20 10.60 -14.11
N ASP A 140 -35.13 11.26 -14.56
CA ASP A 140 -33.81 11.30 -13.89
C ASP A 140 -33.93 11.59 -12.38
N GLY A 141 -34.74 12.59 -12.01
CA GLY A 141 -34.94 12.96 -10.61
C GLY A 141 -35.63 11.88 -9.78
N THR A 142 -36.44 11.02 -10.43
CA THR A 142 -37.06 9.85 -9.80
C THR A 142 -36.04 8.71 -9.67
N GLN A 143 -35.22 8.46 -10.70
CA GLN A 143 -34.12 7.49 -10.66
C GLN A 143 -33.10 7.84 -9.56
N VAL A 144 -32.73 9.12 -9.43
CA VAL A 144 -31.83 9.63 -8.38
C VAL A 144 -32.42 9.39 -6.99
N ALA A 145 -33.67 9.79 -6.76
CA ALA A 145 -34.33 9.64 -5.47
C ALA A 145 -34.52 8.16 -5.08
N ALA A 146 -34.87 7.31 -6.04
CA ALA A 146 -34.97 5.87 -5.84
C ALA A 146 -33.60 5.24 -5.53
N SER A 147 -32.53 5.60 -6.26
CA SER A 147 -31.18 5.10 -5.98
C SER A 147 -30.69 5.52 -4.59
N GLN A 148 -30.96 6.76 -4.18
CA GLN A 148 -30.67 7.24 -2.82
C GLN A 148 -31.45 6.47 -1.76
N ALA A 149 -32.72 6.13 -2.01
CA ALA A 149 -33.51 5.31 -1.11
C ALA A 149 -32.98 3.87 -0.98
N ILE A 150 -32.55 3.26 -2.09
CA ILE A 150 -31.90 1.93 -2.08
C ILE A 150 -30.62 1.98 -1.25
N SER A 151 -29.78 3.02 -1.44
CA SER A 151 -28.58 3.23 -0.63
C SER A 151 -28.87 3.28 0.87
N ALA A 152 -29.93 3.96 1.30
CA ALA A 152 -30.33 4.02 2.71
C ALA A 152 -30.89 2.67 3.20
N MET A 153 -31.74 2.01 2.40
CA MET A 153 -32.33 0.69 2.70
C MET A 153 -31.28 -0.44 2.82
N CYS A 154 -30.06 -0.26 2.31
CA CYS A 154 -28.93 -1.20 2.52
C CYS A 154 -28.65 -1.49 4.01
N GLY A 155 -29.10 -0.65 4.94
CA GLY A 155 -29.04 -0.93 6.38
C GLY A 155 -30.04 -2.00 6.89
N ASN A 156 -30.63 -2.81 6.01
CA ASN A 156 -31.47 -3.99 6.30
C ASN A 156 -31.03 -5.16 5.40
N ALA A 157 -30.77 -6.33 5.98
CA ALA A 157 -30.27 -7.50 5.25
C ALA A 157 -31.30 -8.06 4.25
N GLY A 158 -32.59 -8.18 4.63
CA GLY A 158 -33.63 -8.68 3.72
C GLY A 158 -33.84 -7.77 2.51
N SER A 159 -33.61 -6.46 2.67
CA SER A 159 -33.58 -5.50 1.58
C SER A 159 -32.38 -5.72 0.65
N GLN A 160 -31.18 -5.98 1.20
CA GLN A 160 -30.00 -6.30 0.38
C GLN A 160 -30.22 -7.54 -0.50
N ASP A 161 -30.81 -8.61 0.06
CA ASP A 161 -31.07 -9.85 -0.67
C ASP A 161 -32.09 -9.67 -1.81
N PHE A 162 -33.10 -8.81 -1.63
CA PHE A 162 -34.01 -8.43 -2.73
C PHE A 162 -33.28 -7.64 -3.83
N PHE A 163 -32.51 -6.61 -3.43
CA PHE A 163 -31.79 -5.76 -4.38
C PHE A 163 -30.70 -6.51 -5.15
N ASN A 164 -30.14 -7.59 -4.61
CA ASN A 164 -29.19 -8.47 -5.28
C ASN A 164 -29.65 -8.85 -6.70
N THR A 165 -30.87 -9.39 -6.80
CA THR A 165 -31.38 -10.01 -8.04
C THR A 165 -32.04 -9.01 -8.99
N GLN A 166 -32.72 -7.99 -8.47
CA GLN A 166 -33.54 -7.08 -9.29
C GLN A 166 -33.05 -5.61 -9.27
N GLY A 167 -32.38 -5.18 -8.21
CA GLY A 167 -31.88 -3.80 -8.07
C GLY A 167 -30.53 -3.58 -8.75
N ILE A 168 -29.55 -4.45 -8.48
CA ILE A 168 -28.18 -4.30 -8.99
C ILE A 168 -28.13 -4.21 -10.52
N PRO A 169 -28.81 -5.07 -11.31
CA PRO A 169 -28.81 -4.93 -12.78
C PRO A 169 -29.38 -3.61 -13.29
N GLN A 170 -30.39 -3.05 -12.61
CA GLN A 170 -30.96 -1.74 -12.97
C GLN A 170 -30.01 -0.59 -12.60
N LEU A 171 -29.35 -0.65 -11.44
CA LEU A 171 -28.34 0.34 -11.04
C LEU A 171 -27.13 0.33 -11.99
N VAL A 172 -26.67 -0.84 -12.42
CA VAL A 172 -25.57 -0.96 -13.40
C VAL A 172 -25.96 -0.44 -14.79
N ARG A 173 -27.24 -0.55 -15.16
CA ARG A 173 -27.79 0.14 -16.34
C ARG A 173 -27.75 1.67 -16.16
N LEU A 174 -28.10 2.19 -14.98
CA LEU A 174 -28.10 3.63 -14.69
C LEU A 174 -26.69 4.26 -14.63
N LEU A 175 -25.64 3.48 -14.36
CA LEU A 175 -24.24 3.93 -14.56
C LEU A 175 -23.92 4.34 -16.01
N LYS A 176 -24.74 3.92 -16.99
CA LYS A 176 -24.63 4.27 -18.41
C LYS A 176 -25.54 5.45 -18.82
N SER A 177 -26.21 6.12 -17.87
CA SER A 177 -27.04 7.30 -18.15
C SER A 177 -26.19 8.51 -18.57
N ASP A 178 -26.71 9.35 -19.46
CA ASP A 178 -26.10 10.64 -19.83
C ASP A 178 -26.16 11.69 -18.69
N ASN A 179 -27.02 11.47 -17.69
CA ASN A 179 -27.15 12.37 -16.54
C ASN A 179 -26.14 12.00 -15.43
N GLU A 180 -25.19 12.91 -15.15
CA GLU A 180 -24.14 12.70 -14.14
C GLU A 180 -24.67 12.56 -12.70
N GLU A 181 -25.84 13.12 -12.37
CA GLU A 181 -26.47 12.92 -11.04
C GLU A 181 -27.07 11.52 -10.91
N VAL A 182 -27.65 10.98 -12.00
CA VAL A 182 -28.13 9.58 -12.07
C VAL A 182 -26.95 8.62 -11.92
N GLN A 183 -25.84 8.86 -12.62
CA GLN A 183 -24.60 8.07 -12.46
C GLN A 183 -24.12 8.08 -11.01
N GLU A 184 -24.05 9.24 -10.35
CA GLU A 184 -23.59 9.35 -8.97
C GLU A 184 -24.51 8.61 -7.99
N ALA A 185 -25.83 8.76 -8.14
CA ALA A 185 -26.81 8.11 -7.28
C ALA A 185 -26.82 6.58 -7.45
N ALA A 186 -26.67 6.09 -8.69
CA ALA A 186 -26.55 4.67 -8.97
C ALA A 186 -25.23 4.08 -8.41
N ALA A 187 -24.11 4.80 -8.57
CA ALA A 187 -22.83 4.43 -7.98
C ALA A 187 -22.89 4.42 -6.43
N LEU A 188 -23.58 5.37 -5.81
CA LEU A 188 -23.80 5.42 -4.36
C LEU A 188 -24.57 4.20 -3.86
N ALA A 189 -25.65 3.83 -4.55
CA ALA A 189 -26.45 2.65 -4.24
C ALA A 189 -25.63 1.36 -4.37
N LEU A 190 -24.84 1.21 -5.44
CA LEU A 190 -23.95 0.05 -5.62
C LEU A 190 -22.83 0.01 -4.58
N ALA A 191 -22.24 1.15 -4.21
CA ALA A 191 -21.23 1.22 -3.15
C ALA A 191 -21.80 0.77 -1.80
N SER A 192 -23.04 1.17 -1.49
CA SER A 192 -23.76 0.74 -0.29
C SER A 192 -24.12 -0.75 -0.33
N LEU A 193 -24.66 -1.25 -1.45
CA LEU A 193 -25.07 -2.66 -1.60
C LEU A 193 -23.88 -3.64 -1.54
N THR A 194 -22.72 -3.27 -2.10
CA THR A 194 -21.53 -4.14 -2.14
C THR A 194 -20.68 -4.08 -0.87
N THR A 195 -20.91 -3.11 0.01
CA THR A 195 -20.12 -2.95 1.25
C THR A 195 -20.38 -4.12 2.20
N CYS A 196 -19.33 -4.90 2.47
CA CYS A 196 -19.37 -6.10 3.32
C CYS A 196 -20.35 -7.21 2.87
N ASN A 197 -20.88 -7.17 1.64
CA ASN A 197 -21.76 -8.21 1.10
C ASN A 197 -21.15 -8.85 -0.18
N PRO A 198 -20.57 -10.07 -0.07
CA PRO A 198 -19.99 -10.79 -1.21
C PRO A 198 -21.00 -11.17 -2.30
N ALA A 199 -22.24 -11.50 -1.93
CA ALA A 199 -23.29 -11.87 -2.89
C ALA A 199 -23.66 -10.68 -3.79
N ASN A 200 -23.75 -9.47 -3.23
CA ASN A 200 -24.00 -8.25 -3.99
C ASN A 200 -22.81 -7.84 -4.85
N ALA A 201 -21.57 -8.06 -4.37
CA ALA A 201 -20.38 -7.86 -5.19
C ALA A 201 -20.33 -8.82 -6.40
N ASN A 202 -20.71 -10.09 -6.21
CA ASN A 202 -20.80 -11.07 -7.30
C ASN A 202 -21.93 -10.70 -8.29
N ALA A 203 -23.14 -10.37 -7.81
CA ALA A 203 -24.24 -9.92 -8.66
C ALA A 203 -23.91 -8.65 -9.46
N ALA A 204 -23.07 -7.75 -8.93
CA ALA A 204 -22.56 -6.62 -9.70
C ALA A 204 -21.58 -7.04 -10.81
N ALA A 205 -20.75 -8.07 -10.60
CA ALA A 205 -19.91 -8.63 -11.65
C ALA A 205 -20.74 -9.36 -12.73
N GLU A 206 -21.74 -10.15 -12.32
CA GLU A 206 -22.69 -10.85 -13.21
C GLU A 206 -23.55 -9.89 -14.04
N ALA A 207 -23.74 -8.64 -13.57
CA ALA A 207 -24.40 -7.55 -14.30
C ALA A 207 -23.45 -6.71 -15.18
N ASP A 208 -22.22 -7.17 -15.44
CA ASP A 208 -21.18 -6.47 -16.23
C ASP A 208 -20.76 -5.09 -15.68
N ALA A 209 -20.79 -4.86 -14.35
CA ALA A 209 -20.54 -3.54 -13.77
C ALA A 209 -19.13 -2.98 -14.00
N LEU A 210 -18.13 -3.81 -14.27
CA LEU A 210 -16.72 -3.39 -14.37
C LEU A 210 -16.49 -2.31 -15.45
N GLY A 211 -17.07 -2.50 -16.65
CA GLY A 211 -16.95 -1.52 -17.74
C GLY A 211 -17.57 -0.15 -17.39
N PRO A 212 -18.84 -0.08 -16.99
CA PRO A 212 -19.48 1.14 -16.51
C PRO A 212 -18.73 1.81 -15.37
N LEU A 213 -18.33 1.08 -14.33
CA LEU A 213 -17.56 1.63 -13.20
C LEU A 213 -16.23 2.23 -13.64
N THR A 214 -15.52 1.57 -14.56
CA THR A 214 -14.26 2.06 -15.14
C THR A 214 -14.47 3.37 -15.91
N SER A 215 -15.59 3.50 -16.63
CA SER A 215 -15.99 4.76 -17.28
C SER A 215 -16.34 5.85 -16.24
N THR A 216 -17.10 5.50 -15.19
CA THR A 216 -17.51 6.42 -14.12
C THR A 216 -16.31 7.03 -13.36
N LEU A 217 -15.16 6.36 -13.30
CA LEU A 217 -13.92 6.93 -12.74
C LEU A 217 -13.42 8.19 -13.48
N SER A 218 -13.89 8.43 -14.71
CA SER A 218 -13.59 9.64 -15.51
C SER A 218 -14.72 10.68 -15.50
N SER A 219 -15.73 10.53 -14.63
CA SER A 219 -16.85 11.49 -14.51
C SER A 219 -16.41 12.83 -13.92
N LYS A 220 -17.12 13.92 -14.28
CA LYS A 220 -16.90 15.26 -13.69
C LYS A 220 -17.41 15.36 -12.24
N ARG A 221 -18.27 14.43 -11.84
CA ARG A 221 -18.82 14.32 -10.49
C ARG A 221 -17.86 13.57 -9.57
N ASP A 222 -17.20 14.29 -8.67
CA ASP A 222 -16.33 13.71 -7.62
C ASP A 222 -17.04 12.59 -6.84
N GLY A 223 -18.33 12.73 -6.53
CA GLY A 223 -19.10 11.71 -5.83
C GLY A 223 -19.26 10.42 -6.65
N ALA A 224 -19.53 10.54 -7.95
CA ALA A 224 -19.59 9.40 -8.86
C ALA A 224 -18.24 8.66 -8.91
N VAL A 225 -17.12 9.38 -9.06
CA VAL A 225 -15.77 8.82 -9.07
C VAL A 225 -15.43 8.12 -7.74
N ALA A 226 -15.69 8.77 -6.60
CA ALA A 226 -15.42 8.21 -5.27
C ALA A 226 -16.28 6.97 -4.95
N ASN A 227 -17.53 6.95 -5.42
CA ASN A 227 -18.42 5.81 -5.28
C ASN A 227 -17.99 4.66 -6.20
N ALA A 228 -17.68 4.92 -7.47
CA ALA A 228 -17.18 3.90 -8.40
C ALA A 228 -15.89 3.23 -7.90
N ALA A 229 -14.93 4.02 -7.41
CA ALA A 229 -13.73 3.48 -6.75
C ALA A 229 -14.08 2.62 -5.52
N THR A 230 -15.10 2.99 -4.74
CA THR A 230 -15.56 2.20 -3.59
C THR A 230 -16.21 0.86 -4.02
N VAL A 231 -16.95 0.81 -5.13
CA VAL A 231 -17.50 -0.46 -5.66
C VAL A 231 -16.37 -1.37 -6.14
N LEU A 232 -15.42 -0.85 -6.93
CA LEU A 232 -14.27 -1.62 -7.42
C LEU A 232 -13.42 -2.16 -6.26
N MET A 233 -13.20 -1.37 -5.21
CA MET A 233 -12.58 -1.81 -3.96
C MET A 233 -13.36 -2.96 -3.29
N ASN A 234 -14.68 -2.83 -3.11
CA ASN A 234 -15.52 -3.87 -2.52
C ASN A 234 -15.49 -5.18 -3.33
N MET A 235 -15.42 -5.10 -4.67
CA MET A 235 -15.27 -6.25 -5.56
C MET A 235 -13.88 -6.88 -5.46
N ALA A 236 -12.79 -6.09 -5.47
CA ALA A 236 -11.42 -6.58 -5.40
C ALA A 236 -11.10 -7.35 -4.09
N MET A 237 -11.80 -7.02 -3.00
CA MET A 237 -11.72 -7.79 -1.76
C MET A 237 -12.22 -9.24 -1.94
N GLN A 238 -13.20 -9.48 -2.81
CA GLN A 238 -13.74 -10.82 -3.06
C GLN A 238 -12.78 -11.66 -3.91
N GLU A 239 -12.41 -12.84 -3.42
CA GLU A 239 -11.47 -13.73 -4.10
C GLU A 239 -11.89 -14.14 -5.52
N PRO A 240 -13.16 -14.49 -5.81
CA PRO A 240 -13.59 -14.84 -7.17
C PRO A 240 -13.49 -13.70 -8.18
N LEU A 241 -13.63 -12.45 -7.72
CA LEU A 241 -13.73 -11.27 -8.59
C LEU A 241 -12.38 -10.59 -8.82
N ARG A 242 -11.43 -10.78 -7.89
CA ARG A 242 -10.15 -10.08 -7.82
C ARG A 242 -9.43 -9.98 -9.17
N ALA A 243 -9.26 -11.10 -9.85
CA ALA A 243 -8.58 -11.17 -11.15
C ALA A 243 -9.26 -10.35 -12.27
N ALA A 244 -10.59 -10.17 -12.22
CA ALA A 244 -11.33 -9.35 -13.18
C ALA A 244 -11.19 -7.85 -12.88
N VAL A 245 -11.18 -7.47 -11.59
CA VAL A 245 -10.93 -6.07 -11.16
C VAL A 245 -9.46 -5.67 -11.37
N GLN A 246 -8.54 -6.63 -11.47
CA GLN A 246 -7.12 -6.41 -11.78
C GLN A 246 -6.81 -6.25 -13.27
N SER A 247 -7.84 -6.15 -14.13
CA SER A 247 -7.68 -5.87 -15.55
C SER A 247 -6.95 -4.54 -15.81
N GLN A 248 -6.18 -4.49 -16.90
CA GLN A 248 -5.33 -3.34 -17.25
C GLN A 248 -6.12 -2.02 -17.36
N ASP A 249 -7.36 -2.08 -17.84
CA ASP A 249 -8.24 -0.92 -17.99
C ASP A 249 -8.68 -0.34 -16.64
N VAL A 250 -9.05 -1.19 -15.67
CA VAL A 250 -9.41 -0.77 -14.30
C VAL A 250 -8.19 -0.15 -13.61
N LEU A 251 -7.02 -0.80 -13.69
CA LEU A 251 -5.78 -0.29 -13.12
C LEU A 251 -5.37 1.05 -13.73
N GLN A 252 -5.53 1.22 -15.06
CA GLN A 252 -5.26 2.49 -15.74
C GLN A 252 -6.25 3.60 -15.33
N ALA A 253 -7.54 3.28 -15.22
CA ALA A 253 -8.58 4.25 -14.86
C ALA A 253 -8.46 4.72 -13.40
N LEU A 254 -7.97 3.88 -12.49
CA LEU A 254 -7.74 4.24 -11.08
C LEU A 254 -6.62 5.27 -10.87
N ILE A 255 -5.70 5.45 -11.83
CA ILE A 255 -4.56 6.38 -11.68
C ILE A 255 -5.01 7.85 -11.73
N GLY A 256 -5.93 8.21 -12.63
CA GLY A 256 -6.40 9.59 -12.79
C GLY A 256 -7.02 10.19 -11.51
N PRO A 257 -7.97 9.49 -10.85
CA PRO A 257 -8.56 9.90 -9.58
C PRO A 257 -7.57 10.17 -8.43
N LEU A 258 -6.37 9.59 -8.43
CA LEU A 258 -5.33 9.91 -7.44
C LEU A 258 -4.90 11.39 -7.54
N GLY A 259 -4.96 11.98 -8.73
CA GLY A 259 -4.66 13.39 -8.99
C GLY A 259 -5.82 14.36 -8.80
N SER A 260 -7.01 13.91 -8.35
CA SER A 260 -8.15 14.81 -8.13
C SER A 260 -7.85 15.85 -7.04
N ALA A 261 -8.41 17.06 -7.18
CA ALA A 261 -8.39 18.08 -6.14
C ALA A 261 -9.27 17.71 -4.92
N ASN A 262 -10.17 16.73 -5.05
CA ASN A 262 -11.09 16.34 -4.01
C ASN A 262 -10.51 15.23 -3.12
N THR A 263 -10.33 15.53 -1.83
CA THR A 263 -9.74 14.58 -0.87
C THR A 263 -10.56 13.31 -0.64
N VAL A 264 -11.87 13.32 -0.93
CA VAL A 264 -12.69 12.10 -0.87
C VAL A 264 -12.34 11.18 -2.04
N VAL A 265 -12.22 11.74 -3.25
CA VAL A 265 -11.80 11.00 -4.45
C VAL A 265 -10.39 10.43 -4.27
N GLN A 266 -9.41 11.26 -3.88
CA GLN A 266 -8.04 10.83 -3.56
C GLN A 266 -8.01 9.65 -2.57
N SER A 267 -8.78 9.77 -1.47
CA SER A 267 -8.84 8.76 -0.42
C SER A 267 -9.44 7.44 -0.89
N LYS A 268 -10.53 7.49 -1.67
CA LYS A 268 -11.19 6.28 -2.22
C LYS A 268 -10.38 5.64 -3.33
N ALA A 269 -9.77 6.43 -4.21
CA ALA A 269 -8.90 5.94 -5.28
C ALA A 269 -7.64 5.24 -4.70
N ALA A 270 -6.95 5.86 -3.74
CA ALA A 270 -5.78 5.25 -3.09
C ALA A 270 -6.14 3.93 -2.38
N LEU A 271 -7.32 3.85 -1.75
CA LEU A 271 -7.79 2.63 -1.11
C LEU A 271 -8.15 1.54 -2.13
N ALA A 272 -8.81 1.90 -3.25
CA ALA A 272 -9.12 0.97 -4.34
C ALA A 272 -7.85 0.40 -5.00
N VAL A 273 -6.83 1.23 -5.21
CA VAL A 273 -5.50 0.81 -5.67
C VAL A 273 -4.86 -0.15 -4.66
N ALA A 274 -4.92 0.16 -3.35
CA ALA A 274 -4.39 -0.72 -2.31
C ALA A 274 -5.07 -2.10 -2.26
N THR A 275 -6.36 -2.21 -2.62
CA THR A 275 -7.08 -3.50 -2.69
C THR A 275 -6.88 -4.26 -3.99
N THR A 276 -6.65 -3.58 -5.11
CA THR A 276 -6.48 -4.23 -6.43
C THR A 276 -5.03 -4.68 -6.66
N VAL A 277 -4.05 -3.86 -6.28
CA VAL A 277 -2.62 -4.03 -6.63
C VAL A 277 -1.89 -5.00 -5.68
N CYS A 278 -2.53 -6.14 -5.36
CA CYS A 278 -2.09 -7.06 -4.31
C CYS A 278 -1.15 -8.21 -4.77
N ASP A 279 -1.09 -8.54 -6.05
CA ASP A 279 -0.12 -9.49 -6.65
C ASP A 279 1.06 -8.79 -7.34
N VAL A 280 1.98 -9.56 -7.93
CA VAL A 280 3.23 -9.03 -8.52
C VAL A 280 2.94 -8.36 -9.87
N GLU A 281 1.99 -8.92 -10.60
CA GLU A 281 1.58 -8.57 -11.94
C GLU A 281 0.89 -7.19 -11.95
N ALA A 282 -0.11 -6.98 -11.08
CA ALA A 282 -0.77 -5.68 -10.92
C ALA A 282 0.17 -4.61 -10.35
N ARG A 283 1.16 -4.99 -9.52
CA ARG A 283 2.21 -4.06 -9.05
C ARG A 283 3.13 -3.62 -10.17
N ALA A 284 3.57 -4.57 -11.01
CA ALA A 284 4.34 -4.25 -12.19
C ALA A 284 3.56 -3.35 -13.15
N GLU A 285 2.26 -3.63 -13.35
CA GLU A 285 1.40 -2.83 -14.22
C GLU A 285 1.18 -1.40 -13.70
N LEU A 286 0.87 -1.22 -12.42
CA LEU A 286 0.73 0.12 -11.80
C LEU A 286 2.04 0.91 -11.92
N ARG A 287 3.19 0.27 -11.67
CA ARG A 287 4.53 0.87 -11.82
C ARG A 287 4.79 1.29 -13.27
N ASN A 288 4.56 0.40 -14.22
CA ASN A 288 4.79 0.65 -15.66
C ASN A 288 3.90 1.78 -16.21
N ARG A 289 2.73 2.01 -15.61
CA ARG A 289 1.79 3.10 -15.96
C ARG A 289 2.02 4.40 -15.18
N GLY A 290 3.09 4.50 -14.38
CA GLY A 290 3.41 5.70 -13.58
C GLY A 290 2.52 5.92 -12.36
N GLY A 291 1.66 4.96 -11.99
CA GLY A 291 0.69 5.10 -10.89
C GLY A 291 1.31 5.22 -9.50
N LEU A 292 2.62 5.02 -9.35
CA LEU A 292 3.35 5.21 -8.09
C LEU A 292 3.58 6.70 -7.78
N GLU A 293 3.81 7.56 -8.79
CA GLU A 293 4.10 8.98 -8.57
C GLU A 293 2.93 9.71 -7.87
N PRO A 294 1.66 9.56 -8.29
CA PRO A 294 0.52 10.10 -7.55
C PRO A 294 0.39 9.53 -6.13
N LEU A 295 0.64 8.23 -5.91
CA LEU A 295 0.57 7.64 -4.57
C LEU A 295 1.59 8.25 -3.60
N VAL A 296 2.80 8.54 -4.07
CA VAL A 296 3.84 9.18 -3.27
C VAL A 296 3.47 10.63 -2.96
N GLU A 297 2.94 11.39 -3.92
CA GLU A 297 2.50 12.78 -3.67
C GLU A 297 1.32 12.85 -2.68
N LEU A 298 0.41 11.86 -2.67
CA LEU A 298 -0.67 11.79 -1.68
C LEU A 298 -0.17 11.64 -0.23
N LEU A 299 1.08 11.25 0.02
CA LEU A 299 1.69 11.29 1.36
C LEU A 299 1.88 12.73 1.88
N HIS A 300 2.02 13.73 1.01
CA HIS A 300 2.10 15.13 1.39
C HIS A 300 0.73 15.73 1.77
N SER A 301 -0.38 15.01 1.51
CA SER A 301 -1.73 15.53 1.72
C SER A 301 -1.99 15.97 3.16
N LYS A 302 -2.66 17.12 3.33
CA LYS A 302 -3.07 17.63 4.64
C LYS A 302 -4.24 16.84 5.24
N ASN A 303 -4.96 16.06 4.42
CA ASN A 303 -6.05 15.20 4.88
C ASN A 303 -5.50 13.87 5.44
N ASP A 304 -5.90 13.54 6.67
CA ASP A 304 -5.37 12.39 7.40
C ASP A 304 -5.77 11.04 6.77
N GLU A 305 -6.99 10.93 6.24
CA GLU A 305 -7.51 9.70 5.62
C GLU A 305 -6.88 9.48 4.23
N VAL A 306 -6.59 10.57 3.49
CA VAL A 306 -5.82 10.50 2.24
C VAL A 306 -4.41 9.94 2.50
N ARG A 307 -3.66 10.51 3.45
CA ARG A 307 -2.32 9.99 3.80
C ARG A 307 -2.38 8.55 4.29
N ARG A 308 -3.40 8.18 5.04
CA ARG A 308 -3.62 6.82 5.57
C ARG A 308 -3.81 5.81 4.43
N HIS A 309 -4.64 6.11 3.44
CA HIS A 309 -4.87 5.21 2.30
C HIS A 309 -3.70 5.21 1.31
N ALA A 310 -3.05 6.35 1.07
CA ALA A 310 -1.78 6.41 0.32
C ALA A 310 -0.67 5.57 1.00
N SER A 311 -0.54 5.67 2.32
CA SER A 311 0.39 4.82 3.09
C SER A 311 0.06 3.33 2.96
N TYR A 312 -1.22 2.95 2.98
CA TYR A 312 -1.64 1.56 2.80
C TYR A 312 -1.36 1.07 1.37
N ALA A 313 -1.64 1.88 0.35
CA ALA A 313 -1.29 1.58 -1.04
C ALA A 313 0.21 1.38 -1.23
N ILE A 314 1.05 2.26 -0.66
CA ILE A 314 2.51 2.15 -0.72
C ILE A 314 3.02 0.93 0.06
N MET A 315 2.41 0.57 1.20
CA MET A 315 2.73 -0.67 1.93
C MET A 315 2.46 -1.92 1.09
N VAL A 316 1.37 -1.93 0.32
CA VAL A 316 1.02 -3.03 -0.60
C VAL A 316 1.95 -3.02 -1.84
N CYS A 317 2.19 -1.85 -2.44
CA CYS A 317 3.07 -1.68 -3.60
C CYS A 317 4.53 -2.03 -3.29
N ALA A 318 5.02 -1.76 -2.08
CA ALA A 318 6.32 -2.25 -1.61
C ALA A 318 6.35 -3.78 -1.39
N GLY A 319 5.35 -4.53 -1.88
CA GLY A 319 5.26 -5.98 -1.85
C GLY A 319 6.47 -6.69 -2.45
N ASP A 320 6.93 -6.23 -3.62
CA ASP A 320 8.11 -6.71 -4.36
C ASP A 320 9.24 -5.67 -4.44
N GLU A 321 10.44 -6.16 -4.77
CA GLU A 321 11.70 -5.41 -4.76
C GLU A 321 11.79 -4.34 -5.86
N LEU A 322 11.27 -4.62 -7.07
CA LEU A 322 11.31 -3.68 -8.19
C LEU A 322 10.40 -2.48 -7.93
N THR A 323 9.19 -2.74 -7.41
CA THR A 323 8.24 -1.68 -7.04
C THR A 323 8.71 -0.91 -5.81
N ALA A 324 9.35 -1.56 -4.83
CA ALA A 324 9.97 -0.87 -3.70
C ALA A 324 11.18 -0.02 -4.08
N THR A 325 11.99 -0.46 -5.05
CA THR A 325 13.13 0.30 -5.59
C THR A 325 12.66 1.58 -6.29
N GLU A 326 11.57 1.49 -7.07
CA GLU A 326 10.99 2.67 -7.71
C GLU A 326 10.35 3.63 -6.69
N LEU A 327 9.63 3.11 -5.69
CA LEU A 327 9.14 3.92 -4.57
C LEU A 327 10.28 4.63 -3.81
N TYR A 328 11.45 4.00 -3.67
CA TYR A 328 12.65 4.62 -3.11
C TYR A 328 13.21 5.72 -4.04
N ARG A 329 13.28 5.48 -5.36
CA ARG A 329 13.68 6.49 -6.37
C ARG A 329 12.78 7.73 -6.33
N LEU A 330 11.49 7.54 -6.07
CA LEU A 330 10.48 8.59 -5.92
C LEU A 330 10.52 9.30 -4.54
N GLY A 331 11.43 8.92 -3.63
CA GLY A 331 11.58 9.56 -2.33
C GLY A 331 10.55 9.14 -1.27
N ALA A 332 9.74 8.11 -1.52
CA ALA A 332 8.69 7.67 -0.60
C ALA A 332 9.21 7.32 0.81
N LEU A 333 10.45 6.83 0.90
CA LEU A 333 11.07 6.48 2.18
C LEU A 333 11.34 7.73 3.05
N ASP A 334 11.92 8.79 2.48
CA ASP A 334 12.21 10.04 3.18
C ASP A 334 10.91 10.66 3.73
N ILE A 335 9.86 10.70 2.90
CA ILE A 335 8.54 11.25 3.26
C ILE A 335 7.89 10.42 4.38
N LEU A 336 8.01 9.09 4.32
CA LEU A 336 7.51 8.19 5.37
C LEU A 336 8.32 8.30 6.67
N GLU A 337 9.63 8.56 6.61
CA GLU A 337 10.43 8.87 7.80
C GLU A 337 9.90 10.13 8.49
N GLU A 338 9.73 11.24 7.75
CA GLU A 338 9.14 12.47 8.29
C GLU A 338 7.72 12.27 8.85
N ILE A 339 6.90 11.43 8.21
CA ILE A 339 5.56 11.13 8.69
C ILE A 339 5.65 10.41 10.04
N SER A 340 6.53 9.41 10.17
CA SER A 340 6.73 8.60 11.39
C SER A 340 7.23 9.43 12.58
N LEU A 341 8.13 10.39 12.33
CA LEU A 341 8.65 11.31 13.34
C LEU A 341 7.60 12.32 13.84
N SER A 342 6.59 12.65 13.02
CA SER A 342 5.57 13.63 13.40
C SER A 342 4.42 12.99 14.20
N VAL A 343 4.19 13.50 15.41
CA VAL A 343 3.14 13.01 16.33
C VAL A 343 1.72 13.08 15.72
N ARG A 344 1.48 14.01 14.77
CA ARG A 344 0.17 14.20 14.12
C ARG A 344 -0.01 13.42 12.81
N ARG A 345 1.01 13.32 11.92
CA ARG A 345 0.82 12.64 10.62
C ARG A 345 0.90 11.12 10.72
N LYS A 346 1.63 10.59 11.71
CA LYS A 346 1.92 9.16 11.81
C LYS A 346 0.66 8.32 12.02
N ASN A 347 0.65 7.15 11.37
CA ASN A 347 -0.41 6.16 11.49
C ASN A 347 0.16 4.75 11.25
N LYS A 348 -0.58 3.71 11.64
CA LYS A 348 -0.13 2.31 11.55
C LYS A 348 0.26 1.89 10.12
N PHE A 349 -0.40 2.41 9.08
CA PHE A 349 -0.04 2.09 7.70
C PHE A 349 1.23 2.84 7.24
N SER A 350 1.47 4.08 7.68
CA SER A 350 2.73 4.77 7.39
C SER A 350 3.93 4.10 8.07
N GLU A 351 3.76 3.65 9.33
CA GLU A 351 4.78 2.89 10.06
C GLU A 351 5.05 1.54 9.39
N ALA A 352 4.00 0.86 8.90
CA ALA A 352 4.13 -0.40 8.18
C ALA A 352 4.74 -0.23 6.77
N ALA A 353 4.37 0.82 6.03
CA ALA A 353 4.94 1.16 4.72
C ALA A 353 6.44 1.47 4.83
N TYR A 354 6.83 2.28 5.82
CA TYR A 354 8.23 2.59 6.13
C TYR A 354 9.03 1.32 6.41
N ASN A 355 8.55 0.47 7.31
CA ASN A 355 9.19 -0.81 7.63
C ASN A 355 9.21 -1.78 6.42
N LYS A 356 8.21 -1.72 5.53
CA LYS A 356 8.14 -2.56 4.33
C LYS A 356 9.18 -2.13 3.29
N LEU A 357 9.34 -0.83 3.02
CA LEU A 357 10.41 -0.31 2.17
C LEU A 357 11.80 -0.63 2.75
N LEU A 358 12.00 -0.44 4.06
CA LEU A 358 13.25 -0.81 4.74
C LEU A 358 13.59 -2.31 4.66
N ASN A 359 12.62 -3.21 4.43
CA ASN A 359 12.93 -4.63 4.21
C ASN A 359 13.64 -4.90 2.88
N HIS A 360 13.58 -3.98 1.92
CA HIS A 360 14.31 -4.05 0.64
C HIS A 360 15.65 -3.30 0.66
N ASN A 361 15.98 -2.59 1.76
CA ASN A 361 17.30 -2.02 1.99
C ASN A 361 17.77 -2.37 3.41
N LEU A 362 18.23 -3.62 3.57
CA LEU A 362 18.61 -4.16 4.87
C LEU A 362 19.82 -3.45 5.50
N SER A 363 20.76 -2.96 4.68
CA SER A 363 21.90 -2.15 5.14
C SER A 363 21.44 -0.88 5.84
N LEU A 364 20.50 -0.13 5.22
CA LEU A 364 19.88 1.05 5.80
C LEU A 364 19.05 0.69 7.04
N LYS A 365 18.22 -0.35 6.95
CA LYS A 365 17.40 -0.82 8.07
C LYS A 365 18.23 -1.14 9.30
N TYR A 366 19.26 -1.97 9.18
CA TYR A 366 20.12 -2.35 10.31
C TYR A 366 20.94 -1.17 10.86
N SER A 367 21.23 -0.18 10.02
CA SER A 367 21.91 1.05 10.43
C SER A 367 21.00 1.99 11.23
N GLN A 368 19.73 2.14 10.82
CA GLN A 368 18.74 2.97 11.54
C GLN A 368 18.16 2.28 12.78
N THR A 369 17.59 1.07 12.63
CA THR A 369 16.83 0.40 13.69
C THR A 369 17.70 -0.43 14.64
N GLY A 370 18.89 -0.84 14.19
CA GLY A 370 19.70 -1.84 14.88
C GLY A 370 19.08 -3.24 14.91
N TYR A 371 18.03 -3.51 14.12
CA TYR A 371 17.28 -4.78 14.17
C TYR A 371 16.91 -5.33 12.78
N LEU A 372 17.33 -6.57 12.52
CA LEU A 372 16.84 -7.42 11.43
C LEU A 372 16.11 -8.63 12.01
N SER A 373 14.92 -8.94 11.49
CA SER A 373 14.16 -10.13 11.90
C SER A 373 14.68 -11.40 11.22
N SER A 374 14.22 -12.57 11.68
CA SER A 374 14.45 -13.86 11.00
C SER A 374 13.88 -13.94 9.58
N SER A 375 12.98 -13.02 9.21
CA SER A 375 12.46 -12.84 7.84
C SER A 375 13.27 -11.87 6.97
N ASN A 376 14.24 -11.13 7.53
CA ASN A 376 15.20 -10.36 6.76
C ASN A 376 16.40 -11.24 6.46
N ILE A 377 16.50 -11.72 5.22
CA ILE A 377 17.59 -12.59 4.75
C ILE A 377 18.70 -11.71 4.19
N ILE A 378 19.91 -11.83 4.71
CA ILE A 378 21.07 -11.07 4.22
C ILE A 378 21.46 -11.56 2.82
N SER A 379 21.23 -10.70 1.82
CA SER A 379 21.71 -10.84 0.45
C SER A 379 23.17 -10.39 0.31
N ASP A 380 23.76 -10.72 -0.83
CA ASP A 380 25.12 -10.29 -1.17
C ASP A 380 25.15 -8.80 -1.53
N GLY A 381 26.22 -8.10 -1.16
CA GLY A 381 26.29 -6.64 -1.20
C GLY A 381 25.69 -5.93 0.03
N PHE A 382 25.13 -6.66 1.01
CA PHE A 382 24.74 -6.10 2.30
C PHE A 382 25.96 -5.54 3.05
N TYR A 383 25.79 -4.40 3.74
CA TYR A 383 26.84 -3.85 4.60
C TYR A 383 26.33 -3.24 5.90
N ASP A 384 27.05 -3.48 6.99
CA ASP A 384 26.81 -2.85 8.28
C ASP A 384 27.69 -1.60 8.45
N TYR A 385 27.12 -0.45 8.11
CA TYR A 385 27.73 0.87 8.30
C TYR A 385 27.85 1.26 9.79
N GLY A 386 26.95 0.76 10.65
CA GLY A 386 26.85 1.11 12.07
C GLY A 386 25.56 1.89 12.37
N ARG A 387 25.37 2.32 13.64
CA ARG A 387 24.18 3.10 14.02
C ARG A 387 24.23 4.49 13.40
N ILE A 388 23.18 4.88 12.66
CA ILE A 388 22.99 6.24 12.13
C ILE A 388 21.78 6.91 12.78
N ASN A 389 21.75 8.24 12.75
CA ASN A 389 20.59 9.01 13.20
C ASN A 389 19.49 8.98 12.11
N PRO A 390 18.20 9.02 12.47
CA PRO A 390 17.11 9.26 11.52
C PRO A 390 17.38 10.48 10.63
N GLY A 391 16.97 10.42 9.36
CA GLY A 391 17.26 11.43 8.34
C GLY A 391 18.71 11.44 7.80
N THR A 392 19.62 10.59 8.31
CA THR A 392 20.98 10.46 7.75
C THR A 392 20.95 9.60 6.50
N LYS A 393 21.27 10.16 5.33
CA LYS A 393 21.38 9.35 4.10
C LYS A 393 22.62 8.45 4.14
N LEU A 394 22.39 7.16 3.90
CA LEU A 394 23.43 6.13 3.84
C LEU A 394 24.20 6.27 2.52
N LEU A 395 25.52 6.39 2.58
CA LEU A 395 26.36 6.51 1.38
C LEU A 395 26.41 5.17 0.61
N PRO A 396 26.32 5.17 -0.73
CA PRO A 396 26.48 3.97 -1.56
C PRO A 396 27.78 3.22 -1.28
N LEU A 397 27.74 1.88 -1.36
CA LEU A 397 28.92 1.03 -1.11
C LEU A 397 30.11 1.39 -2.01
N LYS A 398 29.86 1.80 -3.26
CA LYS A 398 30.86 2.31 -4.21
C LYS A 398 31.63 3.51 -3.65
N GLU A 399 30.94 4.47 -3.04
CA GLU A 399 31.57 5.64 -2.42
C GLU A 399 32.32 5.27 -1.14
N LEU A 400 31.74 4.39 -0.31
CA LEU A 400 32.38 3.90 0.91
C LEU A 400 33.69 3.14 0.64
N CYS A 401 33.74 2.38 -0.46
CA CYS A 401 34.96 1.68 -0.88
C CYS A 401 36.07 2.64 -1.32
N LEU A 402 35.71 3.80 -1.89
CA LEU A 402 36.62 4.83 -2.42
C LEU A 402 37.12 5.84 -1.37
N GLN A 403 36.59 5.80 -0.14
CA GLN A 403 37.05 6.67 0.95
C GLN A 403 38.41 6.23 1.51
N GLU A 404 39.33 7.17 1.66
CA GLU A 404 40.64 6.95 2.30
C GLU A 404 40.47 6.33 3.71
N PRO A 405 41.31 5.36 4.10
CA PRO A 405 41.28 4.76 5.44
C PRO A 405 41.27 5.79 6.57
N SER A 406 40.37 5.63 7.52
CA SER A 406 40.18 6.55 8.65
C SER A 406 39.99 5.79 9.97
N ASP A 407 40.18 6.46 11.11
CA ASP A 407 40.00 5.89 12.45
C ASP A 407 38.53 5.63 12.83
N ARG A 408 37.59 5.93 11.93
CA ARG A 408 36.16 5.63 12.12
C ARG A 408 35.91 4.11 12.15
N ARG A 409 34.78 3.68 12.71
CA ARG A 409 34.34 2.27 12.65
C ARG A 409 34.43 1.74 11.21
N ALA A 410 34.95 0.52 11.03
CA ALA A 410 34.93 -0.16 9.74
C ALA A 410 33.50 -0.51 9.31
N VAL A 411 33.23 -0.39 8.01
CA VAL A 411 31.99 -0.85 7.38
C VAL A 411 32.16 -2.33 7.07
N LEU A 412 31.29 -3.20 7.60
CA LEU A 412 31.40 -4.64 7.40
C LEU A 412 30.60 -5.07 6.17
N LEU A 413 31.25 -5.66 5.17
CA LEU A 413 30.61 -6.14 3.93
C LEU A 413 30.33 -7.65 3.99
N ILE A 414 29.14 -8.05 3.53
CA ILE A 414 28.78 -9.43 3.22
C ILE A 414 28.69 -9.55 1.69
N ASN A 415 29.55 -10.37 1.09
CA ASN A 415 29.49 -10.65 -0.35
C ASN A 415 29.95 -12.08 -0.65
N ASN A 416 29.06 -12.91 -1.18
CA ASN A 416 29.37 -14.26 -1.66
C ASN A 416 29.68 -14.32 -3.17
N GLU A 417 29.64 -13.20 -3.90
CA GLU A 417 29.95 -13.18 -5.33
C GLU A 417 31.45 -13.36 -5.59
N SER A 418 31.78 -14.43 -6.30
CA SER A 418 33.09 -14.63 -6.91
C SER A 418 33.13 -13.91 -8.27
N VAL A 419 34.07 -12.98 -8.45
CA VAL A 419 34.38 -12.40 -9.77
C VAL A 419 35.07 -13.48 -10.60
N ASP A 420 34.29 -14.23 -11.39
CA ASP A 420 34.73 -15.48 -12.01
C ASP A 420 35.32 -15.28 -13.42
N GLY A 421 36.34 -16.07 -13.75
CA GLY A 421 36.65 -16.43 -15.14
C GLY A 421 37.42 -15.45 -16.04
N SER A 422 38.39 -14.65 -15.56
CA SER A 422 39.37 -13.99 -16.46
C SER A 422 40.72 -13.60 -15.79
N LEU A 423 41.81 -13.74 -16.55
CA LEU A 423 43.19 -13.25 -16.26
C LEU A 423 44.03 -13.96 -15.17
N LEU A 424 43.91 -15.28 -15.00
CA LEU A 424 44.99 -16.10 -14.43
C LEU A 424 45.18 -17.42 -15.19
N MET A 425 46.41 -17.94 -15.14
CA MET A 425 46.91 -19.18 -15.73
C MET A 425 47.07 -19.18 -17.27
N GLU A 426 48.20 -18.65 -17.74
CA GLU A 426 48.87 -19.30 -18.88
C GLU A 426 49.61 -20.56 -18.42
N ASP A 427 49.78 -21.49 -19.36
CA ASP A 427 50.72 -22.61 -19.38
C ASP A 427 50.47 -23.89 -18.53
N LYS A 428 49.94 -24.92 -19.25
CA LYS A 428 50.24 -26.37 -19.16
C LYS A 428 49.87 -27.11 -17.83
N SER A 429 49.14 -28.24 -17.84
CA SER A 429 49.16 -29.34 -18.84
C SER A 429 47.90 -30.23 -18.87
N SER A 430 47.49 -30.61 -20.09
CA SER A 430 46.85 -31.89 -20.52
C SER A 430 45.69 -32.55 -19.72
N ASP A 431 44.51 -32.51 -20.35
CA ASP A 431 43.55 -33.63 -20.56
C ASP A 431 43.04 -34.53 -19.40
N LEU A 432 41.73 -34.43 -19.07
CA LEU A 432 40.72 -35.39 -19.59
C LEU A 432 39.25 -35.09 -19.19
N SER A 433 38.31 -35.51 -20.06
CA SER A 433 36.86 -35.74 -19.86
C SER A 433 35.93 -34.61 -19.37
N TYR A 434 35.42 -33.87 -20.36
CA TYR A 434 34.29 -32.91 -20.37
C TYR A 434 32.94 -33.44 -19.83
N ARG A 435 32.31 -32.76 -18.84
CA ARG A 435 30.84 -32.82 -18.66
C ARG A 435 30.17 -31.60 -17.98
N ARG A 436 30.02 -30.52 -18.76
CA ARG A 436 28.90 -29.55 -18.78
C ARG A 436 28.07 -29.37 -17.48
N SER A 437 28.39 -28.32 -16.73
CA SER A 437 27.52 -27.79 -15.65
C SER A 437 26.19 -27.25 -16.18
N ILE A 438 25.12 -27.39 -15.40
CA ILE A 438 23.88 -26.61 -15.55
C ILE A 438 23.52 -26.05 -14.18
N SER A 439 23.57 -24.73 -14.03
CA SER A 439 23.07 -24.02 -12.86
C SER A 439 21.55 -23.92 -12.94
N SER A 440 20.84 -24.49 -11.96
CA SER A 440 19.37 -24.44 -11.89
C SER A 440 18.90 -24.13 -10.47
N SER A 441 18.63 -22.86 -10.20
CA SER A 441 17.83 -22.43 -9.05
C SER A 441 16.39 -22.95 -9.20
N SER A 442 15.97 -23.87 -8.33
CA SER A 442 14.59 -24.40 -8.35
C SER A 442 13.90 -24.28 -6.99
N SER A 443 12.98 -23.32 -6.88
CA SER A 443 12.18 -23.09 -5.68
C SER A 443 11.17 -24.23 -5.47
N LEU A 444 11.32 -25.00 -4.40
CA LEU A 444 10.44 -26.12 -4.08
C LEU A 444 9.07 -25.68 -3.55
N ARG A 445 8.13 -25.36 -4.45
CA ARG A 445 6.69 -25.36 -4.11
C ARG A 445 6.16 -26.80 -4.12
N ARG A 446 5.77 -27.31 -2.96
CA ARG A 446 4.97 -28.55 -2.85
C ARG A 446 3.51 -28.23 -3.21
N ALA A 447 3.02 -28.77 -4.32
CA ALA A 447 1.60 -28.92 -4.59
C ALA A 447 1.22 -30.40 -4.41
N SER A 448 0.08 -30.68 -3.78
CA SER A 448 -0.42 -32.05 -3.61
C SER A 448 -1.03 -32.57 -4.92
N LYS A 449 -1.05 -33.89 -5.11
CA LYS A 449 -1.68 -34.52 -6.28
C LYS A 449 -3.09 -34.98 -5.94
N GLU A 450 -4.06 -34.49 -6.70
CA GLU A 450 -5.32 -35.21 -6.91
C GLU A 450 -5.24 -36.10 -8.15
N LYS A 451 -6.12 -37.10 -8.16
CA LYS A 451 -6.64 -37.81 -9.34
C LYS A 451 -8.17 -37.52 -9.32
N THR A 452 -8.96 -37.63 -10.38
CA THR A 452 -8.97 -38.77 -11.32
C THR A 452 -9.80 -38.46 -12.59
N THR A 453 -9.36 -39.02 -13.73
CA THR A 453 -10.17 -39.44 -14.92
C THR A 453 -10.94 -38.46 -15.81
N SER A 454 -10.93 -38.83 -17.10
CA SER A 454 -11.91 -38.56 -18.17
C SER A 454 -11.88 -37.17 -18.84
N LEU A 455 -12.21 -37.00 -20.12
CA LEU A 455 -12.02 -37.81 -21.36
C LEU A 455 -12.39 -36.88 -22.55
N PHE A 456 -12.13 -37.32 -23.79
CA PHE A 456 -12.37 -36.58 -25.05
C PHE A 456 -11.52 -35.31 -25.24
N SER A 457 -11.41 -34.73 -26.44
CA SER A 457 -11.14 -35.26 -27.81
C SER A 457 -11.04 -34.03 -28.74
N THR A 458 -10.44 -34.20 -29.92
CA THR A 458 -10.22 -33.19 -30.99
C THR A 458 -9.34 -31.98 -30.61
N GLY A 459 -8.60 -31.36 -31.53
CA GLY A 459 -8.23 -31.81 -32.89
C GLY A 459 -7.91 -30.67 -33.84
N PHE A 460 -6.67 -30.64 -34.38
CA PHE A 460 -6.11 -29.63 -35.30
C PHE A 460 -6.01 -28.20 -34.72
N GLY A 461 -5.07 -27.35 -35.15
CA GLY A 461 -3.91 -27.61 -36.01
C GLY A 461 -3.07 -26.34 -36.27
N SER A 462 -1.77 -26.50 -36.50
CA SER A 462 -0.89 -25.46 -37.08
C SER A 462 -0.68 -25.74 -38.58
N PRO A 463 -0.24 -24.77 -39.41
CA PRO A 463 1.21 -24.55 -39.54
C PRO A 463 1.69 -23.13 -39.99
N THR A 464 2.98 -22.84 -39.78
CA THR A 464 3.91 -22.02 -40.64
C THR A 464 3.60 -20.55 -41.01
N GLU A 465 4.56 -19.67 -41.39
CA GLU A 465 5.99 -19.43 -41.05
C GLU A 465 6.48 -18.13 -41.76
N LEU A 466 7.67 -17.60 -41.38
CA LEU A 466 8.60 -16.72 -42.15
C LEU A 466 8.39 -15.18 -42.37
N LYS A 467 9.40 -14.43 -41.89
CA LYS A 467 10.28 -13.43 -42.59
C LYS A 467 9.89 -11.94 -42.87
N SER A 468 10.51 -11.06 -42.07
CA SER A 468 11.43 -9.93 -42.43
C SER A 468 11.11 -8.85 -43.50
N GLU A 469 11.04 -7.57 -43.05
CA GLU A 469 11.93 -6.40 -43.34
C GLU A 469 12.39 -6.02 -44.80
N PRO A 470 12.95 -4.80 -45.09
CA PRO A 470 12.94 -3.49 -44.38
C PRO A 470 12.85 -2.20 -45.31
N THR A 471 13.10 -1.01 -44.73
CA THR A 471 13.73 0.24 -45.28
C THR A 471 12.94 1.51 -45.72
N SER A 472 13.64 2.65 -45.51
CA SER A 472 13.52 4.01 -46.09
C SER A 472 12.48 4.99 -45.48
N GLY A 473 12.80 6.23 -45.07
CA GLY A 473 14.11 6.87 -44.80
C GLY A 473 14.31 8.27 -45.44
N ARG A 474 14.59 9.31 -44.62
CA ARG A 474 15.27 10.56 -45.05
C ARG A 474 15.72 11.46 -43.89
N ASN A 475 16.89 12.09 -44.04
CA ASN A 475 17.46 13.13 -43.17
C ASN A 475 17.50 14.48 -43.90
N THR A 476 17.46 15.61 -43.16
CA THR A 476 18.15 16.92 -43.36
C THR A 476 17.37 18.06 -42.66
N VAL A 477 17.90 19.23 -42.27
CA VAL A 477 19.18 19.71 -41.69
C VAL A 477 19.12 21.25 -41.66
N LEU A 478 19.54 21.92 -40.56
CA LEU A 478 19.65 23.39 -40.39
C LEU A 478 18.32 24.18 -40.50
N SER A 479 18.10 25.28 -39.76
CA SER A 479 18.98 26.45 -39.64
C SER A 479 18.61 27.36 -38.44
N LYS A 480 19.31 28.50 -38.31
CA LYS A 480 19.27 29.43 -37.16
C LYS A 480 18.25 30.56 -37.35
N SER A 481 17.69 31.08 -36.25
CA SER A 481 17.58 32.54 -36.06
C SER A 481 17.52 32.88 -34.57
N ALA A 482 18.01 34.07 -34.21
CA ALA A 482 17.94 34.61 -32.85
C ALA A 482 17.80 36.14 -32.93
N THR A 483 16.99 36.74 -32.07
CA THR A 483 16.81 38.20 -32.01
C THR A 483 16.78 38.65 -30.55
N LYS A 484 17.36 39.83 -30.28
CA LYS A 484 17.70 40.31 -28.93
C LYS A 484 17.64 41.83 -28.90
N GLU A 485 16.95 42.40 -27.92
CA GLU A 485 16.90 43.85 -27.68
C GLU A 485 17.68 44.22 -26.40
N LYS A 486 18.50 45.28 -26.52
CA LYS A 486 18.73 46.44 -25.62
C LYS A 486 18.53 46.26 -24.09
N GLY A 487 19.34 46.81 -23.18
CA GLY A 487 20.25 47.98 -23.27
C GLY A 487 21.35 48.03 -22.17
N PRO A 488 22.10 49.14 -21.98
CA PRO A 488 23.57 48.99 -21.88
C PRO A 488 24.37 49.84 -20.83
N ARG A 489 25.66 49.46 -20.67
CA ARG A 489 26.90 50.26 -20.37
C ARG A 489 27.37 50.56 -18.91
N LYS A 490 28.66 50.16 -18.70
CA LYS A 490 29.77 50.77 -17.91
C LYS A 490 29.71 50.76 -16.36
N GLY A 491 30.82 50.60 -15.62
CA GLY A 491 32.21 50.19 -16.00
C GLY A 491 33.34 50.72 -15.07
N ARG A 492 34.46 49.97 -14.91
CA ARG A 492 35.58 50.14 -13.92
C ARG A 492 35.11 49.91 -12.45
N GLY A 493 35.92 49.59 -11.42
CA GLY A 493 37.36 49.31 -11.18
C GLY A 493 37.56 49.24 -9.63
N LYS A 494 38.62 48.74 -8.96
CA LYS A 494 39.98 48.20 -9.26
C LYS A 494 40.04 46.70 -8.82
N LYS A 495 41.19 46.03 -8.93
CA LYS A 495 41.65 44.96 -8.00
C LYS A 495 43.01 45.39 -7.45
N GLU A 496 43.34 45.04 -6.22
CA GLU A 496 44.65 45.38 -5.64
C GLU A 496 45.60 44.19 -5.58
N GLU A 497 46.88 44.56 -5.74
CA GLU A 497 48.14 43.88 -5.46
C GLU A 497 48.09 42.63 -4.55
N GLU A 498 48.74 41.49 -4.81
CA GLU A 498 50.04 41.15 -5.44
C GLU A 498 51.24 41.10 -4.47
N LYS A 499 51.71 39.87 -4.19
CA LYS A 499 53.12 39.45 -4.08
C LYS A 499 53.19 37.92 -4.19
N VAL A 500 53.84 37.37 -5.23
CA VAL A 500 55.25 36.89 -5.27
C VAL A 500 55.44 35.64 -4.38
N LYS A 501 55.72 34.42 -4.84
CA LYS A 501 56.52 33.80 -5.96
C LYS A 501 57.91 33.28 -5.56
N GLU A 502 57.97 31.96 -5.44
CA GLU A 502 59.07 30.97 -5.61
C GLU A 502 58.32 29.65 -5.96
N GLU A 503 58.55 28.80 -6.98
CA GLU A 503 59.56 28.65 -8.06
C GLU A 503 60.97 28.27 -7.55
N GLU A 504 61.63 27.17 -7.97
CA GLU A 504 61.42 26.18 -9.07
C GLU A 504 61.07 24.75 -8.54
N GLU A 505 60.97 23.62 -9.28
CA GLU A 505 61.50 23.18 -10.59
C GLU A 505 60.57 22.12 -11.25
N VAL A 506 60.77 21.81 -12.55
CA VAL A 506 59.86 20.96 -13.35
C VAL A 506 60.56 19.69 -13.87
N LEU A 507 60.02 18.51 -13.51
CA LEU A 507 60.25 17.25 -14.23
C LEU A 507 58.99 16.80 -14.97
N ALA A 508 59.05 16.79 -16.30
CA ALA A 508 57.91 16.49 -17.15
C ALA A 508 57.73 14.98 -17.39
N ILE A 509 56.48 14.51 -17.30
CA ILE A 509 56.03 13.19 -17.76
C ILE A 509 55.02 13.40 -18.91
N PRO A 510 55.04 12.60 -20.00
CA PRO A 510 54.27 12.94 -21.20
C PRO A 510 52.75 12.92 -21.01
N LYS A 511 52.07 13.86 -21.68
CA LYS A 511 50.61 13.82 -21.84
C LYS A 511 50.22 12.68 -22.80
N LEU A 512 49.80 11.54 -22.26
CA LEU A 512 48.97 10.60 -22.99
C LEU A 512 47.52 11.10 -22.96
N THR A 513 46.92 11.25 -24.14
CA THR A 513 45.49 11.54 -24.31
C THR A 513 44.70 10.27 -23.98
N GLY A 514 44.20 10.17 -22.75
CA GLY A 514 43.28 9.10 -22.36
C GLY A 514 41.93 9.27 -23.05
N GLU A 515 41.60 8.34 -23.93
CA GLU A 515 40.27 8.22 -24.52
C GLU A 515 39.24 7.84 -23.45
N SER A 516 37.99 8.26 -23.61
CA SER A 516 36.91 7.94 -22.68
C SER A 516 36.51 6.46 -22.81
N SER A 517 37.14 5.61 -22.01
CA SER A 517 36.65 4.25 -21.78
C SER A 517 35.21 4.29 -21.26
N PRO A 518 34.30 3.39 -21.69
CA PRO A 518 32.98 3.27 -21.06
C PRO A 518 33.15 3.00 -19.55
N GLU A 519 32.25 3.50 -18.72
CA GLU A 519 32.32 3.26 -17.28
C GLU A 519 32.32 1.75 -17.01
N LYS A 520 33.44 1.26 -16.47
CA LYS A 520 33.60 -0.15 -16.14
C LYS A 520 32.61 -0.49 -15.03
N GLU A 521 31.71 -1.44 -15.29
CA GLU A 521 30.67 -1.82 -14.33
C GLU A 521 31.30 -2.15 -12.98
N TRP A 522 30.78 -1.53 -11.92
CA TRP A 522 31.37 -1.58 -10.59
C TRP A 522 30.71 -2.68 -9.77
N TYR A 523 31.51 -3.63 -9.31
CA TYR A 523 31.06 -4.73 -8.45
C TYR A 523 31.60 -4.55 -7.02
N PRO A 524 30.87 -4.99 -5.98
CA PRO A 524 31.36 -5.00 -4.62
C PRO A 524 32.64 -5.85 -4.46
N PRO A 525 33.55 -5.52 -3.51
CA PRO A 525 34.70 -6.35 -3.21
C PRO A 525 34.30 -7.81 -2.91
N PRO A 526 34.92 -8.82 -3.56
CA PRO A 526 34.63 -10.23 -3.30
C PRO A 526 35.22 -10.70 -1.98
N ASP A 527 34.61 -11.72 -1.37
CA ASP A 527 35.09 -12.32 -0.11
C ASP A 527 35.30 -13.84 -0.25
N PRO A 528 36.44 -14.29 -0.80
CA PRO A 528 36.74 -15.72 -0.96
C PRO A 528 36.72 -16.51 0.37
N HIS A 529 36.98 -15.84 1.50
CA HIS A 529 36.88 -16.45 2.81
C HIS A 529 35.43 -16.68 3.22
N PHE A 530 34.54 -15.72 3.01
CA PHE A 530 33.10 -15.91 3.24
C PHE A 530 32.51 -16.96 2.29
N CYS A 531 32.89 -16.98 1.00
CA CYS A 531 32.50 -18.07 0.07
C CYS A 531 32.92 -19.45 0.59
N THR A 532 34.14 -19.56 1.14
CA THR A 532 34.63 -20.80 1.79
C THR A 532 33.78 -21.14 3.03
N TYR A 533 33.40 -20.13 3.83
CA TYR A 533 32.57 -20.34 5.02
C TYR A 533 31.16 -20.81 4.68
N VAL A 534 30.55 -20.26 3.63
CA VAL A 534 29.25 -20.70 3.11
C VAL A 534 29.34 -22.16 2.66
N TYR A 535 30.36 -22.53 1.87
CA TYR A 535 30.57 -23.92 1.43
C TYR A 535 30.72 -24.89 2.62
N ASP A 536 31.56 -24.56 3.61
CA ASP A 536 31.76 -25.36 4.82
C ASP A 536 30.43 -25.62 5.55
N VAL A 537 29.63 -24.58 5.85
CA VAL A 537 28.40 -24.73 6.64
C VAL A 537 27.27 -25.40 5.85
N THR A 538 27.18 -25.16 4.54
CA THR A 538 26.23 -25.86 3.65
C THR A 538 26.57 -27.35 3.56
N ARG A 539 27.85 -27.75 3.64
CA ARG A 539 28.24 -29.17 3.61
C ARG A 539 28.16 -29.87 4.97
N SER A 540 28.33 -29.15 6.08
CA SER A 540 28.47 -29.75 7.42
C SER A 540 27.31 -29.49 8.39
N ILE A 541 26.60 -28.36 8.28
CA ILE A 541 25.57 -27.94 9.24
C ILE A 541 24.16 -28.05 8.64
N LEU A 542 23.98 -27.67 7.37
CA LEU A 542 22.68 -27.82 6.68
C LEU A 542 22.09 -29.25 6.75
N PRO A 543 22.86 -30.36 6.69
CA PRO A 543 22.32 -31.71 6.83
C PRO A 543 21.82 -32.10 8.23
N VAL A 544 22.14 -31.32 9.28
CA VAL A 544 21.73 -31.60 10.66
C VAL A 544 20.23 -31.34 10.81
N THR A 545 19.47 -32.35 11.21
CA THR A 545 17.99 -32.32 11.21
C THR A 545 17.37 -31.51 12.37
N ASN A 546 18.16 -31.19 13.39
CA ASN A 546 17.70 -30.48 14.58
C ASN A 546 18.15 -29.00 14.55
N VAL A 547 17.21 -28.06 14.43
CA VAL A 547 17.49 -26.61 14.36
C VAL A 547 18.26 -26.10 15.59
N LYS A 548 18.03 -26.68 16.78
CA LYS A 548 18.82 -26.34 17.98
C LYS A 548 20.29 -26.70 17.80
N GLU A 549 20.55 -27.89 17.28
CA GLU A 549 21.90 -28.41 17.02
C GLU A 549 22.60 -27.65 15.88
N GLN A 550 21.87 -27.30 14.81
CA GLN A 550 22.36 -26.40 13.75
C GLN A 550 22.87 -25.07 14.32
N VAL A 551 22.09 -24.44 15.21
CA VAL A 551 22.47 -23.19 15.90
C VAL A 551 23.69 -23.41 16.79
N GLU A 552 23.73 -24.48 17.58
CA GLU A 552 24.86 -24.79 18.46
C GLU A 552 26.16 -25.05 17.71
N VAL A 553 26.12 -25.73 16.57
CA VAL A 553 27.30 -26.02 15.73
C VAL A 553 27.72 -24.77 14.95
N LEU A 554 26.78 -24.00 14.39
CA LEU A 554 27.09 -22.77 13.68
C LEU A 554 27.74 -21.72 14.60
N ALA A 555 27.27 -21.61 15.84
CA ALA A 555 27.84 -20.71 16.84
C ALA A 555 29.30 -21.05 17.18
N LYS A 556 29.63 -22.35 17.28
CA LYS A 556 31.01 -22.84 17.50
C LYS A 556 31.89 -22.51 16.29
N TYR A 557 31.41 -22.84 15.08
CA TYR A 557 32.09 -22.55 13.82
C TYR A 557 32.41 -21.04 13.65
N VAL A 558 31.41 -20.17 13.90
CA VAL A 558 31.59 -18.69 13.84
C VAL A 558 32.62 -18.21 14.85
N ALA A 559 32.59 -18.72 16.09
CA ALA A 559 33.59 -18.38 17.09
C ALA A 559 34.99 -18.83 16.68
N GLU A 560 35.15 -20.06 16.18
CA GLU A 560 36.43 -20.60 15.70
C GLU A 560 37.06 -19.75 14.59
N LYS A 561 36.29 -19.36 13.55
CA LYS A 561 36.80 -18.49 12.47
C LYS A 561 37.17 -17.07 12.94
N MET A 562 36.62 -16.61 14.08
CA MET A 562 36.81 -15.26 14.63
C MET A 562 37.63 -15.21 15.94
N GLY A 563 38.47 -16.23 16.21
CA GLY A 563 39.44 -16.21 17.32
C GLY A 563 39.11 -17.09 18.52
N GLY A 564 38.15 -18.02 18.39
CA GLY A 564 37.82 -19.02 19.40
C GLY A 564 36.98 -18.50 20.58
N LYS A 565 36.90 -19.30 21.65
CA LYS A 565 36.24 -18.96 22.92
C LYS A 565 37.01 -17.83 23.62
N ILE A 566 36.35 -16.72 23.96
CA ILE A 566 36.96 -15.58 24.66
C ILE A 566 36.47 -15.58 26.12
N PRO A 567 37.33 -15.78 27.13
CA PRO A 567 36.98 -15.61 28.53
C PRO A 567 36.59 -14.15 28.86
N LYS A 568 35.66 -13.95 29.80
CA LYS A 568 35.17 -12.60 30.20
C LYS A 568 36.29 -11.66 30.64
N ASP A 569 37.24 -12.22 31.38
CA ASP A 569 38.46 -11.59 31.89
C ASP A 569 39.41 -11.10 30.78
N LYS A 570 39.41 -11.73 29.60
CA LYS A 570 40.38 -11.46 28.51
C LYS A 570 39.81 -10.67 27.34
N LEU A 571 38.59 -10.15 27.48
CA LEU A 571 37.99 -9.29 26.46
C LEU A 571 38.79 -7.98 26.24
N PRO A 572 39.38 -7.31 27.26
CA PRO A 572 40.22 -6.13 27.04
C PRO A 572 41.54 -6.44 26.32
N ASP A 573 42.16 -7.59 26.64
CA ASP A 573 43.44 -8.03 26.04
C ASP A 573 43.28 -8.46 24.57
N PHE A 574 42.05 -8.76 24.13
CA PHE A 574 41.74 -9.24 22.79
C PHE A 574 41.89 -8.12 21.76
N SER A 575 43.08 -8.00 21.18
CA SER A 575 43.51 -6.91 20.27
C SER A 575 42.82 -6.98 18.89
N TRP A 576 41.50 -6.78 18.86
CA TRP A 576 40.66 -6.76 17.66
C TRP A 576 40.79 -5.44 16.90
N GLU A 577 40.94 -4.31 17.59
CA GLU A 577 41.07 -2.97 16.98
C GLU A 577 42.31 -2.88 16.08
N LEU A 578 43.44 -3.42 16.55
CA LEU A 578 44.67 -3.54 15.76
C LEU A 578 44.47 -4.43 14.53
N HIS A 579 43.73 -5.54 14.64
CA HIS A 579 43.41 -6.42 13.51
C HIS A 579 42.53 -5.72 12.47
N ILE A 580 41.55 -4.93 12.91
CA ILE A 580 40.70 -4.14 12.00
C ILE A 580 41.48 -3.01 11.33
N SER A 581 42.38 -2.33 12.05
CA SER A 581 43.22 -1.26 11.51
C SER A 581 44.22 -1.79 10.48
N GLU A 582 44.86 -2.92 10.76
CA GLU A 582 45.73 -3.63 9.82
C GLU A 582 44.97 -4.02 8.54
N LEU A 583 43.75 -4.56 8.65
CA LEU A 583 42.91 -4.86 7.49
C LEU A 583 42.54 -3.62 6.68
N LYS A 584 42.21 -2.48 7.32
CA LYS A 584 41.96 -1.22 6.60
C LYS A 584 43.18 -0.76 5.80
N PHE A 585 44.37 -0.88 6.38
CA PHE A 585 45.62 -0.50 5.73
C PHE A 585 45.93 -1.42 4.54
N GLN A 586 45.82 -2.74 4.72
CA GLN A 586 46.04 -3.74 3.66
C GLN A 586 45.04 -3.60 2.50
N LEU A 587 43.75 -3.42 2.81
CA LEU A 587 42.68 -3.27 1.81
C LEU A 587 42.59 -1.84 1.24
N LYS A 588 43.31 -0.88 1.83
CA LYS A 588 43.25 0.57 1.52
C LYS A 588 41.83 1.14 1.50
N SER A 589 40.94 0.64 2.36
CA SER A 589 39.53 1.05 2.40
C SER A 589 38.96 1.01 3.82
N ASN A 590 37.87 1.73 4.05
CA ASN A 590 37.07 1.63 5.27
C ASN A 590 36.10 0.44 5.26
N VAL A 591 35.88 -0.18 4.09
CA VAL A 591 35.03 -1.36 3.89
C VAL A 591 35.87 -2.62 4.06
N ILE A 592 35.45 -3.52 4.95
CA ILE A 592 36.12 -4.80 5.24
C ILE A 592 35.13 -5.95 4.99
N PRO A 593 35.42 -6.88 4.06
CA PRO A 593 34.61 -8.08 3.90
C PRO A 593 34.75 -9.01 5.11
N ILE A 594 33.63 -9.54 5.60
CA ILE A 594 33.52 -10.22 6.91
C ILE A 594 34.50 -11.38 7.09
N GLY A 595 34.81 -12.10 6.03
CA GLY A 595 35.66 -13.28 6.01
C GLY A 595 37.13 -12.99 6.29
N TYR A 596 37.59 -11.74 6.16
CA TYR A 596 38.95 -11.33 6.53
C TYR A 596 39.13 -11.16 8.04
N ILE A 597 38.05 -11.00 8.81
CA ILE A 597 38.09 -10.69 10.24
C ILE A 597 38.33 -11.97 11.06
N LYS A 598 39.61 -12.28 11.32
CA LYS A 598 40.02 -13.45 12.12
C LYS A 598 40.01 -13.22 13.64
N LYS A 599 39.90 -11.96 14.09
CA LYS A 599 39.70 -11.56 15.50
C LYS A 599 38.43 -10.73 15.62
N GLY A 600 37.31 -11.38 15.92
CA GLY A 600 36.00 -10.74 16.00
C GLY A 600 35.43 -10.69 17.41
N ILE A 601 34.89 -9.54 17.80
CA ILE A 601 34.02 -9.36 18.97
C ILE A 601 32.53 -9.49 18.60
N PHE A 602 31.63 -9.35 19.59
CA PHE A 602 30.17 -9.48 19.50
C PHE A 602 29.56 -9.12 18.14
N TYR A 603 29.67 -7.86 17.67
CA TYR A 603 29.01 -7.48 16.40
C TYR A 603 29.61 -8.09 15.14
N HIS A 604 30.92 -8.38 15.12
CA HIS A 604 31.54 -9.11 14.02
C HIS A 604 31.00 -10.55 13.97
N ARG A 605 30.94 -11.23 15.12
CA ARG A 605 30.45 -12.60 15.23
C ARG A 605 28.96 -12.71 14.96
N ALA A 606 28.14 -11.80 15.50
CA ALA A 606 26.70 -11.83 15.33
C ALA A 606 26.25 -11.56 13.88
N LEU A 607 26.98 -10.67 13.18
CA LEU A 607 26.77 -10.45 11.75
C LEU A 607 27.19 -11.68 10.92
N LEU A 608 28.36 -12.27 11.17
CA LEU A 608 28.77 -13.49 10.46
C LEU A 608 27.81 -14.66 10.73
N PHE A 609 27.36 -14.83 11.97
CA PHE A 609 26.35 -15.84 12.33
C PHE A 609 25.05 -15.62 11.55
N LYS A 610 24.52 -14.39 11.51
CA LYS A 610 23.31 -14.06 10.75
C LYS A 610 23.49 -14.38 9.27
N ALA A 611 24.57 -13.92 8.66
CA ALA A 611 24.84 -14.11 7.23
C ALA A 611 24.99 -15.59 6.85
N LEU A 612 25.69 -16.41 7.67
CA LEU A 612 25.80 -17.84 7.43
C LEU A 612 24.49 -18.59 7.71
N ALA A 613 23.78 -18.24 8.79
CA ALA A 613 22.48 -18.83 9.15
C ALA A 613 21.45 -18.65 8.03
N ASP A 614 21.41 -17.46 7.43
CA ASP A 614 20.54 -17.14 6.30
C ASP A 614 20.83 -18.00 5.06
N LYS A 615 22.11 -18.25 4.73
CA LYS A 615 22.50 -19.13 3.60
C LYS A 615 22.17 -20.62 3.85
N ILE A 616 21.95 -21.05 5.11
CA ILE A 616 21.48 -22.40 5.46
C ILE A 616 20.02 -22.47 5.95
N GLY A 617 19.26 -21.37 5.86
CA GLY A 617 17.84 -21.32 6.24
C GLY A 617 17.54 -21.35 7.74
N VAL A 618 18.54 -21.12 8.61
CA VAL A 618 18.37 -21.07 10.07
C VAL A 618 17.83 -19.69 10.47
N GLY A 619 16.52 -19.61 10.71
CA GLY A 619 15.82 -18.35 11.00
C GLY A 619 16.24 -17.69 12.32
N CYS A 620 17.18 -16.75 12.25
CA CYS A 620 17.63 -15.93 13.39
C CYS A 620 17.46 -14.43 13.12
N SER A 621 17.18 -13.66 14.19
CA SER A 621 17.26 -12.20 14.16
C SER A 621 18.69 -11.72 14.43
N LEU A 622 19.00 -10.48 14.08
CA LEU A 622 20.25 -9.79 14.43
C LEU A 622 19.91 -8.47 15.12
N VAL A 623 20.41 -8.30 16.35
CA VAL A 623 20.07 -7.20 17.25
C VAL A 623 21.33 -6.45 17.67
N ARG A 624 21.36 -5.13 17.52
CA ARG A 624 22.49 -4.26 17.87
C ARG A 624 22.26 -3.61 19.25
N GLY A 625 23.15 -3.91 20.19
CA GLY A 625 23.21 -3.26 21.49
C GLY A 625 24.00 -1.95 21.45
N GLU A 626 24.62 -1.62 22.58
CA GLU A 626 25.50 -0.46 22.76
C GLU A 626 26.96 -0.90 22.91
N TYR A 627 27.92 0.03 22.89
CA TYR A 627 29.35 -0.22 23.17
C TYR A 627 29.97 -1.44 22.44
N GLY A 628 29.59 -1.64 21.17
CA GLY A 628 30.08 -2.77 20.37
C GLY A 628 29.43 -4.13 20.70
N ARG A 629 28.31 -4.16 21.42
CA ARG A 629 27.47 -5.37 21.58
C ARG A 629 26.52 -5.55 20.39
N ALA A 630 26.34 -6.80 19.97
CA ALA A 630 25.22 -7.26 19.17
C ALA A 630 25.08 -8.78 19.39
N TRP A 631 23.90 -9.32 19.13
CA TRP A 631 23.59 -10.73 19.35
C TRP A 631 22.56 -11.25 18.35
N ASN A 632 22.41 -12.58 18.30
CA ASN A 632 21.39 -13.23 17.50
C ASN A 632 20.32 -13.84 18.40
N GLU A 633 19.07 -13.75 17.95
CA GLU A 633 17.91 -14.32 18.63
C GLU A 633 17.27 -15.38 17.75
N VAL A 634 17.15 -16.60 18.29
CA VAL A 634 16.51 -17.75 17.62
C VAL A 634 15.21 -18.12 18.34
N LYS A 635 14.20 -18.54 17.58
CA LYS A 635 12.93 -19.02 18.13
C LYS A 635 12.90 -20.54 18.09
N LEU A 636 12.79 -21.17 19.26
CA LEU A 636 12.87 -22.61 19.43
C LEU A 636 11.68 -23.09 20.29
N LEU A 637 11.12 -24.24 19.95
CA LEU A 637 10.14 -24.92 20.80
C LEU A 637 10.86 -25.52 22.02
N ASP A 638 10.31 -25.32 23.22
CA ASP A 638 10.86 -25.93 24.43
C ASP A 638 10.55 -27.45 24.47
N PRO A 639 11.55 -28.35 24.45
CA PRO A 639 11.33 -29.79 24.52
C PRO A 639 10.86 -30.29 25.90
N SER A 640 10.81 -29.44 26.94
CA SER A 640 10.42 -29.84 28.30
C SER A 640 8.92 -30.18 28.42
N TRP A 641 8.06 -29.58 27.59
CA TRP A 641 6.60 -29.77 27.63
C TRP A 641 6.12 -31.04 26.88
N LYS A 642 6.47 -32.22 27.41
CA LYS A 642 5.84 -33.50 27.02
C LYS A 642 4.66 -33.86 27.93
N GLY A 643 3.62 -33.02 27.96
CA GLY A 643 2.42 -33.34 28.74
C GLY A 643 1.31 -32.29 28.76
N VAL A 644 0.38 -32.39 27.80
CA VAL A 644 -1.10 -32.26 27.91
C VAL A 644 -1.66 -32.16 26.48
N THR A 645 -2.82 -32.75 26.24
CA THR A 645 -3.42 -32.87 24.89
C THR A 645 -3.87 -31.52 24.31
N GLY A 646 -3.41 -31.21 23.08
CA GLY A 646 -4.07 -30.26 22.17
C GLY A 646 -3.48 -28.86 22.06
N ALA A 647 -2.58 -28.44 22.96
CA ALA A 647 -1.98 -27.10 22.93
C ALA A 647 -0.50 -27.14 22.54
N PHE A 648 -0.14 -26.57 21.39
CA PHE A 648 1.26 -26.25 21.08
C PHE A 648 1.68 -25.01 21.90
N SER A 649 2.79 -25.12 22.64
CA SER A 649 3.39 -23.96 23.31
C SER A 649 3.96 -22.97 22.29
N ALA A 650 3.90 -21.68 22.59
CA ALA A 650 4.51 -20.65 21.75
C ALA A 650 6.05 -20.82 21.75
N PRO A 651 6.73 -20.72 20.60
CA PRO A 651 8.17 -20.90 20.52
C PRO A 651 8.90 -19.78 21.28
N GLU A 652 9.77 -20.18 22.20
CA GLU A 652 10.51 -19.27 23.06
C GLU A 652 11.69 -18.63 22.32
N THR A 653 12.09 -17.43 22.76
CA THR A 653 13.20 -16.69 22.14
C THR A 653 14.48 -16.84 22.97
N TRP A 654 15.56 -17.28 22.32
CA TRP A 654 16.85 -17.58 22.94
C TRP A 654 17.96 -16.75 22.29
N ILE A 655 18.84 -16.20 23.10
CA ILE A 655 20.06 -15.52 22.65
C ILE A 655 21.17 -16.55 22.46
N VAL A 656 21.85 -16.50 21.32
CA VAL A 656 23.02 -17.34 21.02
C VAL A 656 24.28 -16.70 21.60
N ASP A 657 24.97 -17.39 22.51
CA ASP A 657 26.31 -16.98 22.94
C ASP A 657 27.32 -17.31 21.84
N LEU A 658 28.00 -16.28 21.33
CA LEU A 658 29.09 -16.37 20.35
C LEU A 658 30.47 -16.00 20.91
N MET A 659 30.57 -15.66 22.20
CA MET A 659 31.76 -15.09 22.82
C MET A 659 32.30 -15.97 23.95
N PHE A 660 31.50 -16.15 25.01
CA PHE A 660 31.96 -16.74 26.27
C PHE A 660 31.79 -18.26 26.29
N HIS A 661 30.67 -18.76 25.79
CA HIS A 661 30.38 -20.18 25.60
C HIS A 661 29.74 -20.41 24.23
N PRO A 662 30.53 -20.42 23.14
CA PRO A 662 30.02 -20.59 21.78
C PRO A 662 29.01 -21.74 21.62
N GLY A 663 27.77 -21.38 21.28
CA GLY A 663 26.64 -22.31 21.15
C GLY A 663 25.78 -22.48 22.41
N ALA A 664 26.09 -21.84 23.53
CA ALA A 664 25.15 -21.78 24.65
C ALA A 664 23.91 -20.94 24.26
N LEU A 665 22.73 -21.40 24.68
CA LEU A 665 21.45 -20.75 24.41
C LEU A 665 20.89 -20.18 25.70
N MET A 666 20.85 -18.86 25.79
CA MET A 666 20.37 -18.13 26.97
C MET A 666 18.93 -17.68 26.74
N LYS A 667 18.00 -18.08 27.62
CA LYS A 667 16.59 -17.68 27.51
C LYS A 667 16.45 -16.15 27.62
N SER A 668 15.80 -15.53 26.64
CA SER A 668 15.67 -14.06 26.58
C SER A 668 14.96 -13.50 27.82
N GLY A 669 15.42 -12.35 28.31
CA GLY A 669 15.01 -11.76 29.60
C GLY A 669 15.59 -12.45 30.85
N GLY A 670 16.21 -13.64 30.71
CA GLY A 670 16.90 -14.33 31.79
C GLY A 670 18.17 -13.61 32.23
N ARG A 671 18.64 -13.88 33.46
CA ARG A 671 19.83 -13.22 34.04
C ARG A 671 21.06 -13.32 33.13
N GLU A 672 21.30 -14.48 32.54
CA GLU A 672 22.45 -14.71 31.64
C GLU A 672 22.34 -13.94 30.33
N ALA A 673 21.14 -13.89 29.73
CA ALA A 673 20.84 -13.11 28.54
C ALA A 673 21.08 -11.61 28.79
N ASN A 674 20.55 -11.06 29.88
CA ASN A 674 20.74 -9.66 30.25
C ASN A 674 22.23 -9.36 30.51
N LEU A 675 22.96 -10.28 31.15
CA LEU A 675 24.42 -10.16 31.34
C LEU A 675 25.21 -10.32 30.02
N TYR A 676 24.66 -10.93 28.98
CA TYR A 676 25.29 -10.97 27.64
C TYR A 676 25.05 -9.67 26.85
N GLN A 677 23.92 -9.01 27.11
CA GLN A 677 23.50 -7.77 26.45
C GLN A 677 24.12 -6.51 27.07
N PHE A 678 24.34 -6.50 28.40
CA PHE A 678 24.64 -5.29 29.18
C PHE A 678 25.91 -5.34 30.07
N LEU A 679 26.66 -6.46 30.10
CA LEU A 679 28.08 -6.44 30.51
C LEU A 679 28.95 -6.05 29.32
#